data_AF-A0A9W6TUB7-F1
#
_entry.id   AF-A0A9W6TUB7-F1
#
_cell.length_a   1.000
_cell.length_b   1.000
_cell.length_c   1.000
_cell.angle_alpha   90.00
_cell.angle_beta   90.00
_cell.angle_gamma   90.00
#
_symmetry.space_group_name_H-M   'P 1'
#
loop_
_entity.id
_entity.type
_entity.pdbx_description
1 polymer ?
#
loop_
_entity_poly.entity_id
_entity_poly.type
_entity_poly.pdbx_seq_one_letter_code
_entity_poly.pdbx_strand_id
1 'polypeptide(L)'
;MMDPLPSSLPTCIATRHLRQKLLLGVGIVATGANCTVPAHAIVFGNVLTGFTTTPVDMDTVNSAALDYLYIAIFMLFTDYISFVAFYYSAERQMKALRSEALKHMLYMDISWYDSNDALQLSSRLTGDTVRIKDGMGQKLGDFPLHDTVRCGFIIIIGLRAVGTSHCSVAEETLGSIRTVASLNGEHKAISKFEKKVFEAEKENIALHKMSSAVFAMFLASIWVMYSIGLWYGGWKASKGNTTPGDVFAAFFGVLMGTASLAQISPNVTAVSKAAGAAEELFAILDTASAIEAEKEDEGIIPDTCEGRIEAVNVNFTYPSRPEAQILRDYNVTIEPGQTVAFASASGGGKSTLIALIERFYDPTSGTIYLDGRDVKTLNVKWLRSQIGMVSQEPVLFATTIFENIAMGGDNVTREEAIEACKLSNAHNFIMSLPENYDTLVGEKGVSFALDNESEKIVQAALNNLMATTSMTTLVIAHRLSTIRHADKIVVLNEGHIVESGTHEELLESEHGIYHNMYRIQELRFQEEQQEAKRREAENELAGTKLSRAISGVSARTDISESAVEKNFLDKKPFGLMDMLRLNRLEVNYFIIGLIGTCVAGIAMPASALLITGMITSMTEQYGQYQSSGDSSHLTTLYNDVKLYGILYLVGAAVVAIFTFIQVYCFKFTTS
;
A
#
# COMPACT_ATOMS: atom_id res chain seq x y z
N MET A 1 -12.44 12.66 -22.61
CA MET A 1 -13.66 12.97 -21.83
C MET A 1 -13.45 12.39 -20.45
N MET A 2 -12.87 13.19 -19.55
CA MET A 2 -12.88 12.90 -18.11
C MET A 2 -14.02 13.75 -17.57
N ASP A 3 -14.93 13.15 -16.80
CA ASP A 3 -15.92 13.91 -16.05
C ASP A 3 -15.21 14.95 -15.17
N PRO A 4 -15.82 16.12 -14.94
CA PRO A 4 -15.25 17.12 -14.04
C PRO A 4 -15.15 16.49 -12.65
N LEU A 5 -13.93 16.48 -12.09
CA LEU A 5 -13.66 16.11 -10.70
C LEU A 5 -14.66 16.82 -9.77
N PRO A 6 -15.12 16.15 -8.69
CA PRO A 6 -16.13 16.69 -7.78
C PRO A 6 -15.72 18.06 -7.22
N SER A 7 -16.69 18.94 -7.12
CA SER A 7 -16.57 20.38 -6.83
C SER A 7 -16.13 20.74 -5.40
N SER A 8 -15.71 19.76 -4.60
CA SER A 8 -15.38 19.89 -3.17
C SER A 8 -13.89 19.81 -2.84
N LEU A 9 -12.99 19.73 -3.82
CA LEU A 9 -11.55 19.85 -3.51
C LEU A 9 -11.23 21.24 -2.93
N PRO A 10 -10.52 21.34 -1.79
CA PRO A 10 -10.18 22.61 -1.16
C PRO A 10 -9.54 23.58 -2.16
N THR A 11 -9.98 24.83 -2.13
CA THR A 11 -9.56 25.97 -2.97
C THR A 11 -8.02 26.17 -3.01
N CYS A 12 -7.28 25.60 -2.05
CA CYS A 12 -5.82 25.58 -1.98
C CYS A 12 -5.15 24.74 -3.10
N ILE A 13 -5.83 23.72 -3.64
CA ILE A 13 -5.34 22.89 -4.75
C ILE A 13 -5.56 23.61 -6.11
N ALA A 14 -6.56 24.49 -6.20
CA ALA A 14 -6.93 25.20 -7.42
C ALA A 14 -5.93 26.29 -7.87
N THR A 15 -5.20 26.94 -6.95
CA THR A 15 -4.21 27.99 -7.27
C THR A 15 -2.82 27.44 -7.59
N ARG A 16 -2.45 26.27 -7.05
CA ARG A 16 -1.25 25.50 -7.46
C ARG A 16 -1.36 24.92 -8.88
N HIS A 17 -2.58 24.90 -9.41
CA HIS A 17 -2.96 24.21 -10.63
C HIS A 17 -2.34 24.81 -11.91
N LEU A 18 -2.05 26.12 -11.96
CA LEU A 18 -1.58 26.75 -13.21
C LEU A 18 -0.12 26.41 -13.54
N ARG A 19 0.81 26.51 -12.58
CA ARG A 19 2.21 26.13 -12.80
C ARG A 19 2.35 24.63 -13.07
N GLN A 20 1.53 23.81 -12.42
CA GLN A 20 1.52 22.35 -12.65
C GLN A 20 0.90 21.99 -14.00
N LYS A 21 -0.21 22.61 -14.39
CA LYS A 21 -0.81 22.47 -15.74
C LYS A 21 0.16 22.93 -16.83
N LEU A 22 0.89 24.02 -16.58
CA LEU A 22 1.88 24.53 -17.53
C LEU A 22 3.07 23.58 -17.65
N LEU A 23 3.58 23.05 -16.53
CA LEU A 23 4.67 22.07 -16.54
C LEU A 23 4.24 20.78 -17.26
N LEU A 24 3.03 20.27 -16.96
CA LEU A 24 2.46 19.12 -17.64
C LEU A 24 2.25 19.38 -19.14
N GLY A 25 1.77 20.57 -19.50
CA GLY A 25 1.62 21.00 -20.89
C GLY A 25 2.95 21.06 -21.63
N VAL A 26 4.01 21.58 -20.99
CA VAL A 26 5.38 21.56 -21.54
C VAL A 26 5.86 20.13 -21.74
N GLY A 27 5.61 19.23 -20.78
CA GLY A 27 5.93 17.81 -20.90
C GLY A 27 5.23 17.15 -22.10
N ILE A 28 3.91 17.34 -22.22
CA ILE A 28 3.12 16.80 -23.34
C ILE A 28 3.61 17.32 -24.69
N VAL A 29 3.91 18.62 -24.80
CA VAL A 29 4.42 19.21 -26.04
C VAL A 29 5.81 18.67 -26.36
N ALA A 30 6.70 18.54 -25.37
CA ALA A 30 8.03 17.98 -25.56
C ALA A 30 7.99 16.50 -25.99
N THR A 31 7.09 15.71 -25.39
CA THR A 31 6.82 14.33 -25.84
C THR A 31 6.32 14.33 -27.29
N GLY A 32 5.29 15.12 -27.62
CA GLY A 32 4.73 15.14 -28.98
C GLY A 32 5.77 15.54 -30.03
N ALA A 33 6.66 16.47 -29.68
CA ALA A 33 7.79 16.87 -30.51
C ALA A 33 8.78 15.72 -30.75
N ASN A 34 8.94 14.80 -29.79
CA ASN A 34 9.85 13.66 -29.89
C ASN A 34 9.32 12.50 -30.79
N CYS A 35 8.28 12.71 -31.59
CA CYS A 35 7.82 11.76 -32.60
C CYS A 35 8.74 11.73 -33.84
N THR A 36 9.99 11.29 -33.66
CA THR A 36 11.04 11.34 -34.70
C THR A 36 11.16 10.03 -35.49
N VAL A 37 10.40 8.98 -35.14
CA VAL A 37 10.46 7.66 -35.81
C VAL A 37 10.21 7.74 -37.33
N PRO A 38 9.19 8.49 -37.83
CA PRO A 38 8.99 8.64 -39.26
C PRO A 38 10.16 9.39 -39.94
N ALA A 39 10.74 10.38 -39.26
CA ALA A 39 11.89 11.12 -39.77
C ALA A 39 13.11 10.21 -39.92
N HIS A 40 13.40 9.35 -38.94
CA HIS A 40 14.49 8.35 -39.03
C HIS A 40 14.33 7.43 -40.24
N ALA A 41 13.10 6.98 -40.51
CA ALA A 41 12.81 6.09 -41.64
C ALA A 41 13.04 6.79 -43.00
N ILE A 42 12.67 8.06 -43.11
CA ILE A 42 12.90 8.87 -44.33
C ILE A 42 14.39 9.12 -44.53
N VAL A 43 15.11 9.56 -43.49
CA VAL A 43 16.56 9.80 -43.56
C VAL A 43 17.29 8.51 -43.97
N PHE A 44 16.88 7.36 -43.42
CA PHE A 44 17.42 6.06 -43.82
C PHE A 44 17.18 5.74 -45.31
N GLY A 45 15.96 6.01 -45.82
CA GLY A 45 15.64 5.83 -47.23
C GLY A 45 16.46 6.72 -48.17
N ASN A 46 16.72 7.96 -47.76
CA ASN A 46 17.57 8.89 -48.51
C ASN A 46 19.01 8.39 -48.60
N VAL A 47 19.56 7.87 -47.50
CA VAL A 47 20.89 7.23 -47.49
C VAL A 47 20.95 6.08 -48.50
N LEU A 48 19.95 5.19 -48.48
CA LEU A 48 19.89 4.07 -49.42
C LEU A 48 19.80 4.54 -50.88
N THR A 49 19.02 5.60 -51.15
CA THR A 49 18.90 6.17 -52.49
C THR A 49 20.24 6.73 -52.98
N GLY A 50 21.00 7.41 -52.13
CA GLY A 50 22.35 7.91 -52.47
C GLY A 50 23.34 6.80 -52.84
N PHE A 51 23.16 5.59 -52.30
CA PHE A 51 23.96 4.41 -52.68
C PHE A 51 23.53 3.74 -53.99
N THR A 52 22.34 4.06 -54.54
CA THR A 52 21.88 3.48 -55.81
C THR A 52 22.52 4.10 -57.06
N THR A 53 23.05 5.32 -56.95
CA THR A 53 23.69 6.01 -58.08
C THR A 53 25.13 5.55 -58.29
N THR A 54 25.60 5.52 -59.54
CA THR A 54 27.00 5.25 -59.88
C THR A 54 27.57 6.42 -60.69
N PRO A 55 28.53 7.21 -60.15
CA PRO A 55 29.14 7.10 -58.82
C PRO A 55 28.16 7.40 -57.66
N VAL A 56 28.50 6.91 -56.46
CA VAL A 56 27.72 7.12 -55.23
C VAL A 56 27.56 8.62 -54.96
N ASP A 57 26.34 9.05 -54.66
CA ASP A 57 26.04 10.43 -54.31
C ASP A 57 26.43 10.73 -52.86
N MET A 58 27.68 11.19 -52.68
CA MET A 58 28.24 11.52 -51.38
C MET A 58 27.57 12.75 -50.73
N ASP A 59 26.97 13.65 -51.51
CA ASP A 59 26.31 14.84 -50.96
C ASP A 59 25.01 14.44 -50.24
N THR A 60 24.22 13.55 -50.85
CA THR A 60 23.01 12.99 -50.23
C THR A 60 23.33 12.18 -48.96
N VAL A 61 24.40 11.38 -48.98
CA VAL A 61 24.82 10.59 -47.80
C VAL A 61 25.31 11.49 -46.66
N ASN A 62 26.13 12.49 -46.95
CA ASN A 62 26.63 13.44 -45.94
C ASN A 62 25.50 14.29 -45.34
N SER A 63 24.54 14.74 -46.17
CA SER A 63 23.35 15.46 -45.68
C SER A 63 22.52 14.61 -44.73
N ALA A 64 22.28 13.35 -45.07
CA ALA A 64 21.51 12.45 -44.21
C ALA A 64 22.23 12.10 -42.89
N ALA A 65 23.57 12.02 -42.89
CA ALA A 65 24.34 11.87 -41.67
C ALA A 65 24.21 13.10 -40.73
N LEU A 66 24.18 14.31 -41.31
CA LEU A 66 23.89 15.54 -40.56
C LEU A 66 22.45 15.56 -40.03
N ASP A 67 21.48 15.09 -40.81
CA ASP A 67 20.09 14.99 -40.37
C ASP A 67 19.94 14.07 -39.15
N TYR A 68 20.64 12.92 -39.12
CA TYR A 68 20.68 12.07 -37.93
C TYR A 68 21.28 12.78 -36.70
N LEU A 69 22.33 13.59 -36.90
CA LEU A 69 22.92 14.37 -35.81
C LEU A 69 21.94 15.41 -35.27
N TYR A 70 21.22 16.12 -36.15
CA TYR A 70 20.22 17.11 -35.73
C TYR A 70 19.05 16.45 -34.99
N ILE A 71 18.57 15.30 -35.49
CA ILE A 71 17.53 14.53 -34.81
C ILE A 71 18.02 14.09 -33.42
N ALA A 72 19.24 13.57 -33.30
CA ALA A 72 19.79 13.13 -32.02
C ALA A 72 19.91 14.27 -30.99
N ILE A 73 20.40 15.44 -31.41
CA ILE A 73 20.49 16.62 -30.55
C ILE A 73 19.09 17.07 -30.12
N PHE A 74 18.14 17.12 -31.05
CA PHE A 74 16.76 17.50 -30.76
C PHE A 74 16.11 16.54 -29.75
N MET A 75 16.23 15.23 -29.98
CA MET A 75 15.71 14.19 -29.08
C MET A 75 16.27 14.33 -27.66
N LEU A 76 17.58 14.57 -27.53
CA LEU A 76 18.23 14.75 -26.23
C LEU A 76 17.56 15.83 -25.38
N PHE A 77 17.27 16.99 -26.00
CA PHE A 77 16.63 18.10 -25.30
C PHE A 77 15.15 17.85 -25.03
N THR A 78 14.40 17.34 -26.01
CA THR A 78 12.96 17.08 -25.86
C THR A 78 12.69 15.98 -24.83
N ASP A 79 13.49 14.92 -24.81
CA ASP A 79 13.36 13.83 -23.82
C ASP A 79 13.71 14.29 -22.42
N TYR A 80 14.78 15.07 -22.27
CA TYR A 80 15.14 15.62 -20.97
C TYR A 80 14.03 16.53 -20.41
N ILE A 81 13.51 17.44 -21.24
CA ILE A 81 12.43 18.36 -20.83
C ILE A 81 11.17 17.57 -20.46
N SER A 82 10.78 16.59 -21.29
CA SER A 82 9.65 15.70 -21.03
C SER A 82 9.81 14.98 -19.69
N PHE A 83 10.92 14.26 -19.51
CA PHE A 83 11.18 13.47 -18.32
C PHE A 83 11.13 14.31 -17.04
N VAL A 84 11.83 15.45 -17.05
CA VAL A 84 11.87 16.38 -15.91
C VAL A 84 10.47 16.94 -15.62
N ALA A 85 9.73 17.36 -16.65
CA ALA A 85 8.40 17.95 -16.48
C ALA A 85 7.41 16.97 -15.83
N PHE A 86 7.33 15.73 -16.34
CA PHE A 86 6.45 14.70 -15.78
C PHE A 86 6.88 14.28 -14.38
N TYR A 87 8.19 14.07 -14.15
CA TYR A 87 8.71 13.63 -12.86
C TYR A 87 8.43 14.65 -11.74
N TYR A 88 8.76 15.93 -11.97
CA TYR A 88 8.52 16.98 -10.98
C TYR A 88 7.04 17.26 -10.76
N SER A 89 6.21 17.15 -11.80
CA SER A 89 4.75 17.30 -11.67
C SER A 89 4.18 16.22 -10.74
N ALA A 90 4.51 14.94 -11.00
CA ALA A 90 4.03 13.82 -10.21
C ALA A 90 4.49 13.92 -8.75
N GLU A 91 5.76 14.23 -8.49
CA GLU A 91 6.29 14.34 -7.12
C GLU A 91 5.56 15.41 -6.28
N ARG A 92 5.30 16.58 -6.88
CA ARG A 92 4.62 17.68 -6.20
C ARG A 92 3.16 17.37 -5.90
N GLN A 93 2.45 16.74 -6.84
CA GLN A 93 1.06 16.32 -6.64
C GLN A 93 0.98 15.25 -5.56
N MET A 94 1.94 14.33 -5.51
CA MET A 94 1.92 13.25 -4.53
C MET A 94 2.24 13.71 -3.12
N LYS A 95 3.16 14.67 -2.97
CA LYS A 95 3.37 15.36 -1.69
C LYS A 95 2.09 16.04 -1.19
N ALA A 96 1.38 16.75 -2.07
CA ALA A 96 0.13 17.42 -1.70
C ALA A 96 -0.96 16.42 -1.33
N LEU A 97 -1.16 15.37 -2.15
CA LEU A 97 -2.18 14.36 -1.92
C LEU A 97 -1.94 13.59 -0.61
N ARG A 98 -0.70 13.19 -0.30
CA ARG A 98 -0.36 12.54 0.98
C ARG A 98 -0.69 13.40 2.18
N SER A 99 -0.36 14.68 2.10
CA SER A 99 -0.62 15.64 3.18
C SER A 99 -2.12 15.81 3.42
N GLU A 100 -2.90 15.96 2.34
CA GLU A 100 -4.35 16.15 2.44
C GLU A 100 -5.05 14.87 2.89
N ALA A 101 -4.66 13.70 2.36
CA ALA A 101 -5.22 12.42 2.74
C ALA A 101 -4.94 12.10 4.22
N LEU A 102 -3.71 12.31 4.70
CA LEU A 102 -3.41 12.12 6.11
C LEU A 102 -4.21 13.08 6.98
N LYS A 103 -4.29 14.36 6.60
CA LYS A 103 -5.07 15.36 7.33
C LYS A 103 -6.54 14.94 7.42
N HIS A 104 -7.15 14.56 6.31
CA HIS A 104 -8.54 14.09 6.25
C HIS A 104 -8.77 12.86 7.12
N MET A 105 -7.91 11.84 7.00
CA MET A 105 -7.97 10.63 7.82
C MET A 105 -7.93 10.96 9.33
N LEU A 106 -7.06 11.87 9.76
CA LEU A 106 -6.96 12.27 11.18
C LEU A 106 -8.23 12.95 11.73
N TYR A 107 -9.06 13.56 10.88
CA TYR A 107 -10.30 14.22 11.26
C TYR A 107 -11.56 13.37 11.02
N MET A 108 -11.41 12.15 10.52
CA MET A 108 -12.50 11.19 10.44
C MET A 108 -12.98 10.80 11.84
N ASP A 109 -14.29 10.59 11.99
CA ASP A 109 -14.87 10.15 13.24
C ASP A 109 -14.46 8.71 13.60
N ILE A 110 -14.52 8.37 14.89
CA ILE A 110 -14.09 7.06 15.39
C ILE A 110 -14.96 5.93 14.85
N SER A 111 -16.23 6.21 14.52
CA SER A 111 -17.11 5.17 13.98
C SER A 111 -16.70 4.70 12.58
N TRP A 112 -16.01 5.55 11.82
CA TRP A 112 -15.37 5.16 10.57
C TRP A 112 -14.19 4.19 10.81
N TYR A 113 -13.39 4.42 11.85
CA TYR A 113 -12.27 3.57 12.23
C TYR A 113 -12.68 2.21 12.83
N ASP A 114 -13.89 2.10 13.39
CA ASP A 114 -14.45 0.82 13.81
C ASP A 114 -14.60 -0.19 12.65
N SER A 115 -14.76 0.32 11.41
CA SER A 115 -14.92 -0.49 10.19
C SER A 115 -13.68 -0.50 9.30
N ASN A 116 -12.71 0.39 9.55
CA ASN A 116 -11.52 0.57 8.72
C ASN A 116 -10.24 0.46 9.57
N ASP A 117 -9.41 -0.55 9.28
CA ASP A 117 -8.17 -0.78 10.02
C ASP A 117 -7.11 0.32 9.74
N ALA A 118 -6.67 0.99 10.80
CA ALA A 118 -5.65 2.04 10.75
C ALA A 118 -4.32 1.56 10.12
N LEU A 119 -3.91 0.31 10.36
CA LEU A 119 -2.69 -0.25 9.78
C LEU A 119 -2.81 -0.41 8.27
N GLN A 120 -3.97 -0.90 7.82
CA GLN A 120 -4.26 -1.01 6.40
C GLN A 120 -4.27 0.36 5.72
N LEU A 121 -4.85 1.38 6.36
CA LEU A 121 -4.89 2.75 5.87
C LEU A 121 -3.50 3.38 5.73
N SER A 122 -2.61 3.16 6.71
CA SER A 122 -1.21 3.62 6.63
C SER A 122 -0.45 2.96 5.47
N SER A 123 -0.63 1.65 5.29
CA SER A 123 -0.07 0.90 4.17
C SER A 123 -0.60 1.40 2.82
N ARG A 124 -1.90 1.69 2.72
CA ARG A 124 -2.52 2.29 1.53
C ARG A 124 -1.97 3.68 1.23
N LEU A 125 -1.93 4.56 2.23
CA LEU A 125 -1.40 5.91 2.06
C LEU A 125 0.02 5.89 1.48
N THR A 126 0.85 4.95 1.89
CA THR A 126 2.22 4.79 1.37
C THR A 126 2.24 4.10 0.01
N GLY A 127 1.57 2.95 -0.11
CA GLY A 127 1.61 2.08 -1.29
C GLY A 127 0.85 2.63 -2.49
N ASP A 128 -0.37 3.11 -2.29
CA ASP A 128 -1.23 3.62 -3.37
C ASP A 128 -0.69 4.92 -3.93
N THR A 129 -0.14 5.80 -3.09
CA THR A 129 0.50 7.02 -3.59
C THR A 129 1.76 6.73 -4.40
N VAL A 130 2.50 5.64 -4.12
CA VAL A 130 3.59 5.21 -5.00
C VAL A 130 3.05 4.73 -6.35
N ARG A 131 1.95 3.95 -6.37
CA ARG A 131 1.31 3.50 -7.62
C ARG A 131 0.78 4.66 -8.45
N ILE A 132 0.12 5.63 -7.80
CA ILE A 132 -0.38 6.85 -8.44
C ILE A 132 0.79 7.63 -9.04
N LYS A 133 1.89 7.82 -8.29
CA LYS A 133 3.10 8.48 -8.78
C LYS A 133 3.68 7.79 -10.01
N ASP A 134 3.80 6.46 -9.98
CA ASP A 134 4.36 5.67 -11.08
C ASP A 134 3.53 5.84 -12.37
N GLY A 135 2.20 5.78 -12.26
CA GLY A 135 1.31 5.98 -13.41
C GLY A 135 1.24 7.42 -13.91
N MET A 136 1.34 8.44 -13.04
CA MET A 136 1.26 9.86 -13.42
C MET A 136 2.61 10.47 -13.84
N GLY A 137 3.72 9.78 -13.56
CA GLY A 137 5.07 10.21 -13.89
C GLY A 137 5.43 9.98 -15.36
N GLN A 138 6.67 9.51 -15.60
CA GLN A 138 7.18 9.28 -16.96
C GLN A 138 6.26 8.38 -17.80
N LYS A 139 5.61 7.38 -17.17
CA LYS A 139 4.73 6.43 -17.86
C LYS A 139 3.54 7.10 -18.56
N LEU A 140 3.03 8.19 -18.00
CA LEU A 140 2.00 9.01 -18.65
C LEU A 140 2.59 9.81 -19.81
N GLY A 141 3.82 10.31 -19.67
CA GLY A 141 4.55 11.04 -20.70
C GLY A 141 4.99 10.18 -21.88
N ASP A 142 5.16 8.88 -21.68
CA ASP A 142 5.48 7.91 -22.75
C ASP A 142 4.21 7.48 -23.52
N PHE A 143 3.01 7.86 -23.07
CA PHE A 143 1.73 7.48 -23.67
C PHE A 143 1.45 8.19 -25.02
N PRO A 144 1.62 9.53 -25.13
CA PRO A 144 1.41 10.26 -26.38
C PRO A 144 2.48 9.97 -27.46
N LEU A 145 3.63 9.39 -27.09
CA LEU A 145 4.75 9.17 -28.01
C LEU A 145 4.49 8.03 -29.01
N HIS A 146 3.56 7.13 -28.69
CA HIS A 146 3.36 5.90 -29.45
C HIS A 146 1.97 5.78 -30.10
N ASP A 147 1.08 6.76 -29.89
CA ASP A 147 -0.30 6.71 -30.38
C ASP A 147 -0.53 7.61 -31.60
N THR A 148 0.11 7.28 -32.72
CA THR A 148 -0.33 7.78 -34.04
C THR A 148 -0.53 6.67 -35.07
N VAL A 149 -0.34 5.39 -34.71
CA VAL A 149 -0.76 4.28 -35.58
C VAL A 149 -1.36 3.14 -34.75
N ARG A 150 -2.69 3.18 -34.63
CA ARG A 150 -3.61 2.03 -34.53
C ARG A 150 -3.67 1.33 -33.16
N CYS A 151 -4.59 1.85 -32.34
CA CYS A 151 -5.47 1.01 -31.53
C CYS A 151 -6.08 -0.10 -32.41
N GLY A 152 -5.65 -1.34 -32.18
CA GLY A 152 -6.16 -2.48 -32.91
C GLY A 152 -5.42 -3.76 -32.56
N PHE A 153 -5.96 -4.49 -31.58
CA PHE A 153 -5.93 -5.95 -31.48
C PHE A 153 -5.05 -6.72 -30.48
N ILE A 154 -4.30 -6.13 -29.54
CA ILE A 154 -3.58 -6.95 -28.53
C ILE A 154 -3.60 -6.36 -27.11
N ILE A 155 -4.78 -6.01 -26.59
CA ILE A 155 -4.97 -5.76 -25.14
C ILE A 155 -6.34 -6.28 -24.68
N ILE A 156 -6.66 -7.54 -24.97
CA ILE A 156 -7.66 -8.32 -24.22
C ILE A 156 -7.16 -9.75 -24.26
N ILE A 157 -7.11 -10.44 -23.11
CA ILE A 157 -6.52 -11.76 -22.83
C ILE A 157 -5.14 -11.65 -22.16
N GLY A 158 -5.15 -11.49 -20.83
CA GLY A 158 -3.94 -11.66 -20.03
C GLY A 158 -3.97 -11.12 -18.61
N LEU A 159 -5.01 -10.37 -18.21
CA LEU A 159 -5.22 -9.96 -16.82
C LEU A 159 -6.45 -10.69 -16.26
N ARG A 160 -6.31 -12.00 -16.08
CA ARG A 160 -7.05 -12.69 -15.04
C ARG A 160 -6.12 -12.69 -13.83
N ALA A 161 -6.46 -11.92 -12.81
CA ALA A 161 -5.80 -11.97 -11.53
C ALA A 161 -6.04 -13.36 -10.92
N VAL A 162 -5.14 -14.29 -11.22
CA VAL A 162 -5.03 -15.58 -10.53
C VAL A 162 -3.82 -15.44 -9.64
N GLY A 163 -4.04 -15.25 -8.33
CA GLY A 163 -2.93 -15.13 -7.40
C GLY A 163 -3.23 -14.38 -6.11
N THR A 164 -4.39 -14.60 -5.47
CA THR A 164 -4.59 -14.13 -4.09
C THR A 164 -5.09 -15.23 -3.15
N SER A 165 -5.60 -16.35 -3.69
CA SER A 165 -6.25 -17.38 -2.86
C SER A 165 -5.29 -18.27 -2.06
N HIS A 166 -4.00 -18.35 -2.43
CA HIS A 166 -3.00 -19.22 -1.75
C HIS A 166 -2.27 -18.48 -0.63
N CYS A 167 -1.88 -17.21 -0.84
CA CYS A 167 -1.29 -16.36 0.20
C CYS A 167 -2.22 -16.20 1.40
N SER A 168 -3.53 -16.09 1.18
CA SER A 168 -4.50 -15.92 2.27
C SER A 168 -4.48 -17.06 3.30
N VAL A 169 -4.20 -18.30 2.88
CA VAL A 169 -4.11 -19.45 3.80
C VAL A 169 -2.78 -19.45 4.56
N ALA A 170 -1.70 -19.01 3.92
CA ALA A 170 -0.42 -18.85 4.58
C ALA A 170 -0.49 -17.72 5.62
N GLU A 171 -1.08 -16.58 5.26
CA GLU A 171 -1.34 -15.45 6.15
C GLU A 171 -2.20 -15.83 7.35
N GLU A 172 -3.33 -16.53 7.12
CA GLU A 172 -4.21 -17.05 8.18
C GLU A 172 -3.44 -17.96 9.17
N THR A 173 -2.64 -18.89 8.63
CA THR A 173 -1.89 -19.88 9.42
C THR A 173 -0.74 -19.23 10.20
N LEU A 174 0.04 -18.35 9.55
CA LEU A 174 1.18 -17.68 10.16
C LEU A 174 0.74 -16.60 11.15
N GLY A 175 -0.33 -15.86 10.84
CA GLY A 175 -0.92 -14.89 11.76
C GLY A 175 -1.43 -15.55 13.04
N SER A 176 -1.85 -16.81 12.97
CA SER A 176 -2.32 -17.60 14.11
C SER A 176 -1.33 -18.70 14.53
N ILE A 177 -0.02 -18.52 14.31
CA ILE A 177 0.98 -19.59 14.49
C ILE A 177 0.98 -20.20 15.89
N ARG A 178 0.75 -19.39 16.94
CA ARG A 178 0.65 -19.88 18.33
C ARG A 178 -0.55 -20.81 18.51
N THR A 179 -1.68 -20.49 17.88
CA THR A 179 -2.88 -21.32 17.92
C THR A 179 -2.65 -22.62 17.14
N VAL A 180 -2.06 -22.54 15.95
CA VAL A 180 -1.72 -23.71 15.14
C VAL A 180 -0.80 -24.66 15.93
N ALA A 181 0.25 -24.14 16.57
CA ALA A 181 1.16 -24.92 17.41
C ALA A 181 0.46 -25.48 18.65
N SER A 182 -0.40 -24.70 19.32
CA SER A 182 -1.14 -25.17 20.51
C SER A 182 -2.10 -26.33 20.22
N LEU A 183 -2.61 -26.39 18.98
CA LEU A 183 -3.54 -27.41 18.51
C LEU A 183 -2.84 -28.56 17.77
N ASN A 184 -1.50 -28.54 17.64
CA ASN A 184 -0.72 -29.44 16.79
C ASN A 184 -1.30 -29.54 15.35
N GLY A 185 -1.70 -28.39 14.81
CA GLY A 185 -2.45 -28.27 13.55
C GLY A 185 -1.58 -28.16 12.28
N GLU A 186 -0.26 -28.30 12.39
CA GLU A 186 0.71 -28.00 11.33
C GLU A 186 0.45 -28.86 10.08
N HIS A 187 0.25 -30.18 10.25
CA HIS A 187 -0.01 -31.08 9.13
C HIS A 187 -1.29 -30.72 8.36
N LYS A 188 -2.33 -30.30 9.07
CA LYS A 188 -3.61 -29.90 8.45
C LYS A 188 -3.46 -28.59 7.68
N ALA A 189 -2.68 -27.65 8.22
CA ALA A 189 -2.37 -26.40 7.55
C ALA A 189 -1.53 -26.63 6.27
N ILE A 190 -0.51 -27.48 6.35
CA ILE A 190 0.33 -27.86 5.20
C ILE A 190 -0.52 -28.49 4.10
N SER A 191 -1.35 -29.49 4.42
CA SER A 191 -2.20 -30.15 3.42
C SER A 191 -3.21 -29.20 2.76
N LYS A 192 -3.81 -28.28 3.54
CA LYS A 192 -4.70 -27.23 3.01
C LYS A 192 -3.96 -26.30 2.06
N PHE A 193 -2.71 -25.93 2.39
CA PHE A 193 -1.86 -25.10 1.54
C PHE A 193 -1.46 -25.82 0.25
N GLU A 194 -0.95 -27.06 0.34
CA GLU A 194 -0.54 -27.89 -0.80
C GLU A 194 -1.66 -28.09 -1.81
N LYS A 195 -2.88 -28.43 -1.37
CA LYS A 195 -4.03 -28.60 -2.27
C LYS A 195 -4.29 -27.34 -3.08
N LYS A 196 -4.22 -26.20 -2.40
CA LYS A 196 -4.43 -24.89 -2.99
C LYS A 196 -3.32 -24.59 -4.00
N VAL A 197 -2.05 -24.76 -3.63
CA VAL A 197 -0.91 -24.56 -4.54
C VAL A 197 -1.04 -25.41 -5.80
N PHE A 198 -1.44 -26.68 -5.68
CA PHE A 198 -1.63 -27.57 -6.82
C PHE A 198 -2.75 -27.13 -7.79
N GLU A 199 -3.86 -26.60 -7.27
CA GLU A 199 -4.93 -26.03 -8.12
C GLU A 199 -4.41 -24.82 -8.91
N ALA A 200 -3.58 -23.97 -8.28
CA ALA A 200 -2.94 -22.82 -8.92
C ALA A 200 -1.96 -23.24 -10.01
N GLU A 201 -1.11 -24.22 -9.71
CA GLU A 201 -0.10 -24.76 -10.63
C GLU A 201 -0.77 -25.24 -11.94
N LYS A 202 -1.85 -26.01 -11.83
CA LYS A 202 -2.58 -26.52 -13.00
C LYS A 202 -3.16 -25.39 -13.87
N GLU A 203 -3.71 -24.35 -13.26
CA GLU A 203 -4.23 -23.19 -13.97
C GLU A 203 -3.10 -22.39 -14.63
N ASN A 204 -2.00 -22.16 -13.92
CA ASN A 204 -0.81 -21.46 -14.42
C ASN A 204 -0.17 -22.20 -15.60
N ILE A 205 -0.04 -23.52 -15.55
CA ILE A 205 0.50 -24.32 -16.67
C ILE A 205 -0.37 -24.17 -17.92
N ALA A 206 -1.71 -24.24 -17.77
CA ALA A 206 -2.63 -24.07 -18.89
C ALA A 206 -2.56 -22.65 -19.49
N LEU A 207 -2.49 -21.63 -18.63
CA LEU A 207 -2.33 -20.23 -19.02
C LEU A 207 -0.99 -20.00 -19.75
N HIS A 208 0.11 -20.54 -19.21
CA HIS A 208 1.43 -20.41 -19.80
C HIS A 208 1.53 -21.10 -21.15
N LYS A 209 0.91 -22.26 -21.34
CA LYS A 209 0.81 -22.91 -22.66
C LYS A 209 0.16 -21.99 -23.70
N MET A 210 -0.97 -21.38 -23.35
CA MET A 210 -1.66 -20.44 -24.24
C MET A 210 -0.82 -19.18 -24.49
N SER A 211 -0.24 -18.60 -23.43
CA SER A 211 0.63 -17.42 -23.51
C SER A 211 1.85 -17.65 -24.40
N SER A 212 2.50 -18.81 -24.29
CA SER A 212 3.65 -19.19 -25.13
C SER A 212 3.28 -19.31 -26.59
N ALA A 213 2.11 -19.88 -26.91
CA ALA A 213 1.63 -19.99 -28.29
C ALA A 213 1.35 -18.61 -28.90
N VAL A 214 0.67 -17.73 -28.16
CA VAL A 214 0.38 -16.36 -28.60
C VAL A 214 1.68 -15.59 -28.86
N PHE A 215 2.64 -15.66 -27.95
CA PHE A 215 3.93 -14.97 -28.11
C PHE A 215 4.73 -15.49 -29.31
N ALA A 216 4.76 -16.80 -29.52
CA ALA A 216 5.43 -17.41 -30.66
C ALA A 216 4.79 -17.00 -32.01
N MET A 217 3.45 -17.00 -32.09
CA MET A 217 2.73 -16.53 -33.28
C MET A 217 2.98 -15.04 -33.54
N PHE A 218 3.05 -14.22 -32.49
CA PHE A 218 3.37 -12.81 -32.60
C PHE A 218 4.77 -12.60 -33.22
N LEU A 219 5.82 -13.27 -32.71
CA LEU A 219 7.16 -13.15 -33.31
C LEU A 219 7.21 -13.67 -34.75
N ALA A 220 6.53 -14.77 -35.05
CA ALA A 220 6.44 -15.32 -36.40
C ALA A 220 5.74 -14.37 -37.38
N SER A 221 4.73 -13.62 -36.91
CA SER A 221 4.01 -12.64 -37.73
C SER A 221 4.92 -11.52 -38.23
N ILE A 222 5.93 -11.12 -37.46
CA ILE A 222 6.94 -10.12 -37.87
C ILE A 222 7.74 -10.64 -39.07
N TRP A 223 8.13 -11.92 -39.06
CA TRP A 223 8.87 -12.54 -40.16
C TRP A 223 8.00 -12.71 -41.42
N VAL A 224 6.72 -13.03 -41.25
CA VAL A 224 5.75 -13.06 -42.36
C VAL A 224 5.56 -11.66 -42.95
N MET A 225 5.48 -10.63 -42.11
CA MET A 225 5.44 -9.24 -42.54
C MET A 225 6.68 -8.87 -43.37
N TYR A 226 7.87 -9.33 -42.98
CA TYR A 226 9.11 -9.10 -43.73
C TYR A 226 9.06 -9.75 -45.10
N SER A 227 8.61 -11.01 -45.17
CA SER A 227 8.44 -11.75 -46.41
C SER A 227 7.50 -11.03 -47.38
N ILE A 228 6.28 -10.69 -46.94
CA ILE A 228 5.24 -10.10 -47.81
C ILE A 228 5.60 -8.65 -48.17
N GLY A 229 6.03 -7.85 -47.20
CA GLY A 229 6.32 -6.43 -47.38
C GLY A 229 7.47 -6.19 -48.35
N LEU A 230 8.58 -6.92 -48.19
CA LEU A 230 9.74 -6.79 -49.07
C LEU A 230 9.50 -7.43 -50.44
N TRP A 231 8.75 -8.54 -50.53
CA TRP A 231 8.35 -9.10 -51.82
C TRP A 231 7.50 -8.14 -52.65
N TYR A 232 6.48 -7.54 -52.04
CA TYR A 232 5.63 -6.55 -52.72
C TYR A 232 6.41 -5.28 -53.07
N GLY A 233 7.27 -4.82 -52.17
CA GLY A 233 8.16 -3.68 -52.40
C GLY A 233 9.12 -3.89 -53.56
N GLY A 234 9.79 -5.05 -53.61
CA GLY A 234 10.68 -5.44 -54.71
C GLY A 234 9.95 -5.63 -56.03
N TRP A 235 8.72 -6.16 -56.04
CA TRP A 235 7.87 -6.20 -57.24
C TRP A 235 7.51 -4.80 -57.76
N LYS A 236 7.24 -3.85 -56.87
CA LYS A 236 6.96 -2.47 -57.27
C LYS A 236 8.22 -1.78 -57.81
N ALA A 237 9.38 -2.06 -57.20
CA ALA A 237 10.67 -1.56 -57.65
C ALA A 237 11.08 -2.16 -59.02
N SER A 238 10.83 -3.46 -59.25
CA SER A 238 11.13 -4.10 -60.53
C SER A 238 10.27 -3.60 -61.69
N LYS A 239 9.12 -2.98 -61.41
CA LYS A 239 8.30 -2.28 -62.40
C LYS A 239 8.71 -0.83 -62.65
N GLY A 240 9.73 -0.32 -61.95
CA GLY A 240 10.17 1.08 -62.04
C GLY A 240 9.21 2.09 -61.41
N ASN A 241 8.23 1.63 -60.62
CA ASN A 241 7.21 2.50 -60.03
C ASN A 241 7.65 3.17 -58.71
N THR A 242 8.78 2.76 -58.15
CA THR A 242 9.29 3.22 -56.84
C THR A 242 10.79 2.96 -56.75
N THR A 243 11.51 3.73 -55.95
CA THR A 243 12.92 3.44 -55.66
C THR A 243 13.08 2.40 -54.55
N PRO A 244 14.19 1.65 -54.50
CA PRO A 244 14.52 0.81 -53.35
C PRO A 244 14.54 1.56 -52.02
N GLY A 245 15.02 2.82 -52.01
CA GLY A 245 15.04 3.68 -50.82
C GLY A 245 13.64 3.93 -50.25
N ASP A 246 12.65 4.23 -51.10
CA ASP A 246 11.25 4.44 -50.68
C ASP A 246 10.63 3.17 -50.08
N VAL A 247 10.96 2.00 -50.66
CA VAL A 247 10.49 0.69 -50.17
C VAL A 247 11.02 0.43 -48.76
N PHE A 248 12.31 0.62 -48.54
CA PHE A 248 12.92 0.42 -47.22
C PHE A 248 12.49 1.49 -46.22
N ALA A 249 12.33 2.75 -46.61
CA ALA A 249 11.79 3.80 -45.75
C ALA A 249 10.38 3.45 -45.24
N ALA A 250 9.48 3.06 -46.14
CA ALA A 250 8.13 2.65 -45.78
C ALA A 250 8.13 1.40 -44.88
N PHE A 251 8.98 0.42 -45.19
CA PHE A 251 9.12 -0.82 -44.43
C PHE A 251 9.65 -0.59 -43.01
N PHE A 252 10.76 0.15 -42.86
CA PHE A 252 11.34 0.47 -41.55
C PHE A 252 10.43 1.39 -40.74
N GLY A 253 9.73 2.34 -41.37
CA GLY A 253 8.74 3.17 -40.70
C GLY A 253 7.61 2.35 -40.07
N VAL A 254 7.06 1.38 -40.81
CA VAL A 254 6.06 0.45 -40.27
C VAL A 254 6.64 -0.42 -39.16
N LEU A 255 7.85 -0.96 -39.34
CA LEU A 255 8.50 -1.81 -38.34
C LEU A 255 8.74 -1.07 -37.01
N MET A 256 9.36 0.10 -37.05
CA MET A 256 9.64 0.89 -35.84
C MET A 256 8.33 1.37 -35.18
N GLY A 257 7.29 1.66 -35.97
CA GLY A 257 5.94 1.92 -35.47
C GLY A 257 5.33 0.70 -34.76
N THR A 258 5.44 -0.50 -35.32
CA THR A 258 4.93 -1.74 -34.68
C THR A 258 5.68 -2.09 -33.39
N ALA A 259 7.00 -1.89 -33.34
CA ALA A 259 7.79 -2.12 -32.13
C ALA A 259 7.43 -1.13 -31.01
N SER A 260 7.13 0.12 -31.39
CA SER A 260 6.65 1.18 -30.50
C SER A 260 5.34 0.81 -29.78
N LEU A 261 4.39 0.19 -30.48
CA LEU A 261 3.12 -0.28 -29.89
C LEU A 261 3.32 -1.27 -28.73
N ALA A 262 4.29 -2.18 -28.84
CA ALA A 262 4.55 -3.17 -27.80
C ALA A 262 5.06 -2.54 -26.49
N GLN A 263 5.77 -1.42 -26.57
CA GLN A 263 6.33 -0.72 -25.41
C GLN A 263 5.28 0.10 -24.62
N ILE A 264 4.09 0.32 -25.20
CA ILE A 264 2.97 1.01 -24.52
C ILE A 264 2.35 0.14 -23.41
N SER A 265 2.35 -1.18 -23.57
CA SER A 265 1.66 -2.13 -22.69
C SER A 265 1.98 -1.96 -21.18
N PRO A 266 3.26 -1.91 -20.75
CA PRO A 266 3.57 -1.67 -19.33
C PRO A 266 3.09 -0.30 -18.84
N ASN A 267 3.08 0.72 -19.70
CA ASN A 267 2.66 2.07 -19.34
C ASN A 267 1.14 2.13 -19.15
N VAL A 268 0.35 1.50 -20.02
CA VAL A 268 -1.11 1.33 -19.86
C VAL A 268 -1.43 0.63 -18.54
N THR A 269 -0.69 -0.43 -18.23
CA THR A 269 -0.90 -1.18 -16.98
C THR A 269 -0.57 -0.32 -15.76
N ALA A 270 0.51 0.47 -15.79
CA ALA A 270 0.87 1.39 -14.71
C ALA A 270 -0.18 2.48 -14.51
N VAL A 271 -0.65 3.11 -15.59
CA VAL A 271 -1.72 4.13 -15.55
C VAL A 271 -3.03 3.54 -15.03
N SER A 272 -3.40 2.32 -15.44
CA SER A 272 -4.60 1.64 -14.95
C SER A 272 -4.50 1.31 -13.45
N LYS A 273 -3.35 0.82 -12.98
CA LYS A 273 -3.10 0.59 -11.55
C LYS A 273 -3.13 1.88 -10.75
N ALA A 274 -2.57 2.96 -11.29
CA ALA A 274 -2.63 4.28 -10.69
C ALA A 274 -4.07 4.80 -10.57
N ALA A 275 -4.91 4.59 -11.60
CA ALA A 275 -6.31 4.98 -11.57
C ALA A 275 -7.10 4.25 -10.47
N GLY A 276 -6.93 2.93 -10.33
CA GLY A 276 -7.59 2.17 -9.26
C GLY A 276 -7.12 2.56 -7.87
N ALA A 277 -5.81 2.77 -7.69
CA ALA A 277 -5.24 3.27 -6.44
C ALA A 277 -5.74 4.69 -6.09
N ALA A 278 -5.90 5.55 -7.11
CA ALA A 278 -6.47 6.87 -6.94
C ALA A 278 -7.95 6.81 -6.53
N GLU A 279 -8.75 5.96 -7.17
CA GLU A 279 -10.19 5.79 -6.85
C GLU A 279 -10.39 5.44 -5.37
N GLU A 280 -9.63 4.48 -4.83
CA GLU A 280 -9.73 4.12 -3.42
C GLU A 280 -9.33 5.26 -2.48
N LEU A 281 -8.26 6.00 -2.81
CA LEU A 281 -7.78 7.09 -1.96
C LEU A 281 -8.67 8.33 -2.05
N PHE A 282 -9.23 8.62 -3.22
CA PHE A 282 -10.22 9.68 -3.40
C PHE A 282 -11.56 9.33 -2.75
N ALA A 283 -11.97 8.07 -2.76
CA ALA A 283 -13.16 7.63 -2.02
C ALA A 283 -13.04 7.94 -0.52
N ILE A 284 -11.84 7.79 0.06
CA ILE A 284 -11.58 8.19 1.46
C ILE A 284 -11.67 9.71 1.62
N LEU A 285 -11.05 10.48 0.72
CA LEU A 285 -11.08 11.95 0.74
C LEU A 285 -12.48 12.54 0.55
N ASP A 286 -13.33 11.89 -0.23
CA ASP A 286 -14.70 12.30 -0.49
C ASP A 286 -15.67 11.85 0.61
N THR A 287 -15.21 11.00 1.54
CA THR A 287 -16.04 10.58 2.69
C THR A 287 -16.14 11.73 3.68
N ALA A 288 -17.37 12.20 3.94
CA ALA A 288 -17.62 13.19 4.98
C ALA A 288 -17.59 12.55 6.38
N SER A 289 -16.94 13.21 7.33
CA SER A 289 -16.98 12.83 8.75
C SER A 289 -18.34 13.14 9.34
N ALA A 290 -18.91 12.21 10.12
CA ALA A 290 -20.20 12.44 10.78
C ALA A 290 -20.08 13.47 11.92
N ILE A 291 -18.90 13.57 12.52
CA ILE A 291 -18.60 14.49 13.63
C ILE A 291 -17.40 15.35 13.20
N GLU A 292 -17.67 16.56 12.74
CA GLU A 292 -16.65 17.47 12.22
C GLU A 292 -15.81 18.10 13.34
N ALA A 293 -14.61 17.57 13.58
CA ALA A 293 -13.65 18.10 14.55
C ALA A 293 -12.64 19.10 13.93
N GLU A 294 -12.62 19.26 12.60
CA GLU A 294 -11.66 20.11 11.89
C GLU A 294 -11.97 21.61 12.02
N LYS A 295 -13.24 21.98 11.99
CA LYS A 295 -13.66 23.39 12.03
C LYS A 295 -13.61 23.93 13.45
N GLU A 296 -12.71 24.87 13.69
CA GLU A 296 -12.56 25.50 15.01
C GLU A 296 -13.76 26.37 15.40
N ASP A 297 -14.48 26.93 14.43
CA ASP A 297 -15.57 27.89 14.66
C ASP A 297 -16.98 27.25 14.75
N GLU A 298 -17.09 25.92 14.60
CA GLU A 298 -18.38 25.23 14.63
C GLU A 298 -18.75 24.78 16.05
N GLY A 299 -19.98 25.09 16.46
CA GLY A 299 -20.50 24.78 17.79
C GLY A 299 -20.30 25.90 18.83
N ILE A 300 -20.94 25.73 19.98
CA ILE A 300 -20.90 26.69 21.08
C ILE A 300 -19.64 26.43 21.91
N ILE A 301 -18.91 27.50 22.26
CA ILE A 301 -17.76 27.48 23.18
C ILE A 301 -18.20 28.18 24.48
N PRO A 302 -18.51 27.44 25.55
CA PRO A 302 -18.80 28.02 26.87
C PRO A 302 -17.56 28.62 27.54
N ASP A 303 -17.76 29.69 28.32
CA ASP A 303 -16.70 30.32 29.13
C ASP A 303 -16.32 29.51 30.38
N THR A 304 -17.24 28.68 30.88
CA THR A 304 -17.08 27.89 32.11
C THR A 304 -17.61 26.47 31.92
N CYS A 305 -16.99 25.52 32.63
CA CYS A 305 -17.42 24.12 32.74
C CYS A 305 -17.52 23.78 34.23
N GLU A 306 -18.74 23.59 34.74
CA GLU A 306 -18.98 23.15 36.12
C GLU A 306 -18.86 21.62 36.24
N GLY A 307 -19.14 20.90 35.16
CA GLY A 307 -18.95 19.45 35.07
C GLY A 307 -20.17 18.63 35.46
N ARG A 308 -21.38 19.17 35.34
CA ARG A 308 -22.64 18.44 35.54
C ARG A 308 -23.00 17.64 34.28
N ILE A 309 -23.22 16.34 34.41
CA ILE A 309 -23.48 15.45 33.26
C ILE A 309 -24.85 14.79 33.43
N GLU A 310 -25.69 14.87 32.39
CA GLU A 310 -27.00 14.21 32.37
C GLU A 310 -27.22 13.44 31.07
N ALA A 311 -27.47 12.14 31.18
CA ALA A 311 -27.98 11.34 30.08
C ALA A 311 -29.49 11.14 30.27
N VAL A 312 -30.29 11.53 29.28
CA VAL A 312 -31.75 11.45 29.33
C VAL A 312 -32.25 10.56 28.19
N ASN A 313 -32.88 9.43 28.57
CA ASN A 313 -33.44 8.41 27.68
C ASN A 313 -32.49 7.97 26.55
N VAL A 314 -31.21 7.77 26.88
CA VAL A 314 -30.19 7.47 25.88
C VAL A 314 -30.28 6.01 25.44
N ASN A 315 -30.42 5.81 24.12
CA ASN A 315 -30.31 4.52 23.47
C ASN A 315 -29.13 4.56 22.48
N PHE A 316 -28.30 3.53 22.48
CA PHE A 316 -27.10 3.51 21.63
C PHE A 316 -26.72 2.10 21.15
N THR A 317 -26.25 2.06 19.90
CA THR A 317 -25.74 0.87 19.21
C THR A 317 -24.48 1.25 18.44
N TYR A 318 -23.40 0.48 18.59
CA TYR A 318 -22.18 0.71 17.81
C TYR A 318 -22.41 0.38 16.33
N PRO A 319 -21.95 1.22 15.39
CA PRO A 319 -22.11 0.96 13.95
C PRO A 319 -21.46 -0.35 13.48
N SER A 320 -20.37 -0.78 14.12
CA SER A 320 -19.72 -2.08 13.85
C SER A 320 -20.58 -3.29 14.23
N ARG A 321 -21.61 -3.12 15.07
CA ARG A 321 -22.50 -4.19 15.55
C ARG A 321 -23.96 -3.71 15.60
N PRO A 322 -24.61 -3.48 14.44
CA PRO A 322 -25.94 -2.88 14.39
C PRO A 322 -27.05 -3.74 15.03
N GLU A 323 -26.83 -5.05 15.13
CA GLU A 323 -27.78 -6.00 15.73
C GLU A 323 -27.78 -5.98 17.27
N ALA A 324 -26.78 -5.36 17.90
CA ALA A 324 -26.55 -5.44 19.34
C ALA A 324 -26.68 -4.08 20.01
N GLN A 325 -27.89 -3.74 20.45
CA GLN A 325 -28.12 -2.51 21.23
C GLN A 325 -27.43 -2.61 22.59
N ILE A 326 -26.57 -1.63 22.88
CA ILE A 326 -25.71 -1.61 24.08
C ILE A 326 -26.35 -0.83 25.23
N LEU A 327 -26.90 0.35 24.95
CA LEU A 327 -27.60 1.16 25.94
C LEU A 327 -29.09 1.22 25.64
N ARG A 328 -29.92 1.05 26.67
CA ARG A 328 -31.38 0.97 26.58
C ARG A 328 -32.02 1.86 27.65
N ASP A 329 -32.75 2.88 27.22
CA ASP A 329 -33.45 3.86 28.08
C ASP A 329 -32.56 4.37 29.24
N TYR A 330 -31.31 4.70 28.91
CA TYR A 330 -30.27 5.01 29.86
C TYR A 330 -30.46 6.41 30.44
N ASN A 331 -30.65 6.49 31.77
CA ASN A 331 -30.92 7.73 32.50
C ASN A 331 -29.97 7.86 33.69
N VAL A 332 -29.01 8.79 33.63
CA VAL A 332 -28.08 9.05 34.74
C VAL A 332 -27.80 10.55 34.87
N THR A 333 -27.82 11.02 36.11
CA THR A 333 -27.38 12.37 36.49
C THR A 333 -26.15 12.24 37.39
N ILE A 334 -25.12 13.01 37.05
CA ILE A 334 -23.85 13.14 37.76
C ILE A 334 -23.68 14.60 38.15
N GLU A 335 -23.58 14.86 39.44
CA GLU A 335 -23.45 16.23 39.95
C GLU A 335 -21.98 16.71 39.92
N PRO A 336 -21.73 18.04 39.83
CA PRO A 336 -20.39 18.61 39.82
C PRO A 336 -19.52 18.13 40.99
N GLY A 337 -18.29 17.71 40.69
CA GLY A 337 -17.32 17.23 41.68
C GLY A 337 -17.60 15.84 42.26
N GLN A 338 -18.67 15.17 41.80
CA GLN A 338 -19.01 13.82 42.24
C GLN A 338 -18.13 12.76 41.56
N THR A 339 -17.68 11.76 42.32
CA THR A 339 -17.03 10.57 41.78
C THR A 339 -18.06 9.46 41.55
N VAL A 340 -18.30 9.12 40.28
CA VAL A 340 -19.28 8.11 39.87
C VAL A 340 -18.59 6.89 39.28
N ALA A 341 -18.92 5.72 39.79
CA ALA A 341 -18.37 4.44 39.36
C ALA A 341 -19.37 3.60 38.58
N PHE A 342 -18.94 2.96 37.49
CA PHE A 342 -19.77 2.06 36.70
C PHE A 342 -19.37 0.60 36.91
N ALA A 343 -20.36 -0.23 37.30
CA ALA A 343 -20.18 -1.66 37.55
C ALA A 343 -21.14 -2.48 36.66
N SER A 344 -20.62 -3.50 35.98
CA SER A 344 -21.42 -4.43 35.18
C SER A 344 -20.64 -5.70 34.86
N ALA A 345 -21.33 -6.75 34.42
CA ALA A 345 -20.68 -7.90 33.76
C ALA A 345 -19.90 -7.45 32.50
N SER A 346 -18.88 -8.22 32.09
CA SER A 346 -18.08 -7.89 30.89
C SER A 346 -18.99 -7.70 29.66
N GLY A 347 -18.76 -6.63 28.88
CA GLY A 347 -19.59 -6.29 27.71
C GLY A 347 -20.89 -5.50 28.00
N GLY A 348 -21.19 -5.18 29.26
CA GLY A 348 -22.43 -4.45 29.63
C GLY A 348 -22.46 -2.93 29.39
N GLY A 349 -21.57 -2.38 28.55
CA GLY A 349 -21.61 -0.95 28.16
C GLY A 349 -20.94 0.05 29.11
N LYS A 350 -20.07 -0.38 30.03
CA LYS A 350 -19.41 0.49 31.04
C LYS A 350 -18.67 1.70 30.45
N SER A 351 -17.95 1.49 29.34
CA SER A 351 -17.18 2.53 28.65
C SER A 351 -17.98 3.32 27.63
N THR A 352 -19.21 2.89 27.32
CA THR A 352 -20.00 3.48 26.26
C THR A 352 -20.45 4.90 26.60
N LEU A 353 -20.77 5.18 27.87
CA LEU A 353 -21.12 6.54 28.29
C LEU A 353 -19.94 7.50 28.10
N ILE A 354 -18.72 7.09 28.44
CA ILE A 354 -17.51 7.91 28.27
C ILE A 354 -17.32 8.26 26.79
N ALA A 355 -17.42 7.25 25.90
CA ALA A 355 -17.29 7.46 24.46
C ALA A 355 -18.37 8.41 23.88
N LEU A 356 -19.57 8.43 24.48
CA LEU A 356 -20.63 9.36 24.08
C LEU A 356 -20.41 10.79 24.63
N ILE A 357 -19.85 10.93 25.84
CA ILE A 357 -19.50 12.24 26.42
C ILE A 357 -18.33 12.88 25.66
N GLU A 358 -17.32 12.10 25.28
CA GLU A 358 -16.20 12.55 24.42
C GLU A 358 -16.65 12.83 22.97
N ARG A 359 -17.92 12.52 22.68
CA ARG A 359 -18.54 12.66 21.37
C ARG A 359 -17.72 11.94 20.30
N PHE A 360 -17.29 10.72 20.59
CA PHE A 360 -16.80 9.78 19.57
C PHE A 360 -17.95 9.16 18.78
N TYR A 361 -19.11 9.08 19.41
CA TYR A 361 -20.36 8.64 18.80
C TYR A 361 -21.50 9.55 19.25
N ASP A 362 -22.53 9.63 18.42
CA ASP A 362 -23.80 10.23 18.79
C ASP A 362 -24.80 9.15 19.25
N PRO A 363 -25.63 9.43 20.26
CA PRO A 363 -26.67 8.50 20.67
C PRO A 363 -27.71 8.29 19.55
N THR A 364 -28.25 7.08 19.44
CA THR A 364 -29.29 6.72 18.45
C THR A 364 -30.61 7.40 18.78
N SER A 365 -30.95 7.50 20.07
CA SER A 365 -32.00 8.37 20.58
C SER A 365 -31.68 8.82 22.01
N GLY A 366 -32.37 9.86 22.47
CA GLY A 366 -32.05 10.54 23.73
C GLY A 366 -30.97 11.62 23.55
N THR A 367 -30.65 12.29 24.65
CA THR A 367 -29.72 13.43 24.66
C THR A 367 -28.80 13.36 25.86
N ILE A 368 -27.56 13.80 25.66
CA ILE A 368 -26.56 13.95 26.71
C ILE A 368 -26.30 15.44 26.89
N TYR A 369 -26.38 15.90 28.13
CA TYR A 369 -26.16 17.28 28.50
C TYR A 369 -24.88 17.41 29.34
N LEU A 370 -24.11 18.46 29.04
CA LEU A 370 -23.04 18.99 29.88
C LEU A 370 -23.46 20.39 30.33
N ASP A 371 -23.57 20.59 31.64
CA ASP A 371 -24.05 21.83 32.27
C ASP A 371 -25.38 22.34 31.68
N GLY A 372 -26.28 21.40 31.37
CA GLY A 372 -27.60 21.67 30.78
C GLY A 372 -27.59 21.97 29.27
N ARG A 373 -26.43 21.89 28.60
CA ARG A 373 -26.29 22.09 27.15
C ARG A 373 -26.09 20.75 26.45
N ASP A 374 -26.77 20.54 25.34
CA ASP A 374 -26.62 19.32 24.54
C ASP A 374 -25.18 19.23 24.00
N VAL A 375 -24.51 18.11 24.28
CA VAL A 375 -23.14 17.81 23.84
C VAL A 375 -22.99 17.93 22.31
N LYS A 376 -24.05 17.66 21.53
CA LYS A 376 -24.03 17.82 20.07
C LYS A 376 -23.88 19.26 19.60
N THR A 377 -24.28 20.23 20.42
CA THR A 377 -24.24 21.65 20.07
C THR A 377 -22.92 22.33 20.42
N LEU A 378 -22.08 21.67 21.22
CA LEU A 378 -20.79 22.18 21.68
C LEU A 378 -19.70 21.99 20.62
N ASN A 379 -18.70 22.86 20.65
CA ASN A 379 -17.49 22.67 19.87
C ASN A 379 -16.72 21.44 20.36
N VAL A 380 -16.36 20.53 19.44
CA VAL A 380 -15.76 19.23 19.78
C VAL A 380 -14.35 19.38 20.38
N LYS A 381 -13.55 20.31 19.86
CA LYS A 381 -12.19 20.56 20.35
C LYS A 381 -12.21 21.12 21.78
N TRP A 382 -13.10 22.07 22.05
CA TRP A 382 -13.35 22.60 23.39
C TRP A 382 -13.87 21.51 24.34
N LEU A 383 -14.87 20.74 23.92
CA LEU A 383 -15.44 19.67 24.75
C LEU A 383 -14.36 18.68 25.20
N ARG A 384 -13.53 18.22 24.26
CA ARG A 384 -12.46 17.26 24.56
C ARG A 384 -11.33 17.89 25.37
N SER A 385 -11.09 19.20 25.29
CA SER A 385 -10.10 19.86 26.15
C SER A 385 -10.55 20.00 27.61
N GLN A 386 -11.85 19.88 27.89
CA GLN A 386 -12.38 19.84 29.26
C GLN A 386 -12.33 18.45 29.90
N ILE A 387 -11.95 17.41 29.14
CA ILE A 387 -11.99 16.00 29.57
C ILE A 387 -10.58 15.43 29.58
N GLY A 388 -10.13 14.95 30.75
CA GLY A 388 -8.94 14.11 30.86
C GLY A 388 -9.33 12.63 30.90
N MET A 389 -8.82 11.83 29.97
CA MET A 389 -9.05 10.37 29.95
C MET A 389 -7.78 9.58 30.28
N VAL A 390 -7.92 8.57 31.13
CA VAL A 390 -6.89 7.56 31.40
C VAL A 390 -7.38 6.21 30.88
N SER A 391 -6.78 5.74 29.78
CA SER A 391 -7.15 4.48 29.12
C SER A 391 -6.60 3.26 29.87
N GLN A 392 -7.26 2.11 29.72
CA GLN A 392 -6.84 0.83 30.33
C GLN A 392 -5.46 0.38 29.86
N GLU A 393 -5.17 0.55 28.57
CA GLU A 393 -3.85 0.31 27.98
C GLU A 393 -3.25 1.67 27.58
N PRO A 394 -2.32 2.22 28.39
CA PRO A 394 -1.70 3.49 28.04
C PRO A 394 -0.78 3.32 26.83
N VAL A 395 -0.88 4.26 25.89
CA VAL A 395 -0.04 4.30 24.68
C VAL A 395 0.86 5.53 24.76
N LEU A 396 2.15 5.34 24.50
CA LEU A 396 3.12 6.42 24.35
C LEU A 396 3.55 6.53 22.89
N PHE A 397 3.75 7.75 22.41
CA PHE A 397 4.28 8.03 21.09
C PHE A 397 5.80 7.87 21.08
N ALA A 398 6.34 7.55 19.90
CA ALA A 398 7.77 7.32 19.66
C ALA A 398 8.60 8.62 19.70
N THR A 399 8.59 9.29 20.85
CA THR A 399 9.19 10.60 21.12
C THR A 399 9.79 10.63 22.53
N THR A 400 10.25 11.78 23.00
CA THR A 400 10.76 11.90 24.38
C THR A 400 9.63 11.83 25.41
N ILE A 401 9.95 11.51 26.66
CA ILE A 401 8.98 11.56 27.78
C ILE A 401 8.38 12.97 27.91
N PHE A 402 9.19 14.02 27.78
CA PHE A 402 8.71 15.40 27.81
C PHE A 402 7.70 15.69 26.70
N GLU A 403 7.99 15.31 25.46
CA GLU A 403 7.09 15.54 24.32
C GLU A 403 5.77 14.78 24.50
N ASN A 404 5.78 13.56 25.01
CA ASN A 404 4.55 12.82 25.33
C ASN A 404 3.69 13.55 26.37
N ILE A 405 4.28 14.16 27.39
CA ILE A 405 3.55 14.94 28.40
C ILE A 405 3.05 16.25 27.79
N ALA A 406 3.89 16.93 27.00
CA ALA A 406 3.56 18.20 26.38
C ALA A 406 2.41 18.08 25.35
N MET A 407 2.18 16.90 24.77
CA MET A 407 1.02 16.63 23.92
C MET A 407 -0.34 16.74 24.65
N GLY A 408 -0.35 16.72 25.98
CA GLY A 408 -1.58 16.84 26.77
C GLY A 408 -2.17 18.25 26.84
N GLY A 409 -1.48 19.28 26.34
CA GLY A 409 -1.98 20.66 26.36
C GLY A 409 -1.29 21.57 25.35
N ASP A 410 -1.79 22.78 25.18
CA ASP A 410 -1.20 23.76 24.26
C ASP A 410 -0.01 24.48 24.92
N ASN A 411 1.16 24.43 24.28
CA ASN A 411 2.38 25.12 24.71
C ASN A 411 2.86 24.81 26.14
N VAL A 412 2.74 23.55 26.58
CA VAL A 412 3.19 23.10 27.92
C VAL A 412 4.69 23.37 28.11
N THR A 413 5.01 24.10 29.18
CA THR A 413 6.40 24.37 29.57
C THR A 413 7.03 23.18 30.30
N ARG A 414 8.36 23.14 30.35
CA ARG A 414 9.07 22.04 31.03
C ARG A 414 8.81 22.02 32.52
N GLU A 415 8.63 23.20 33.12
CA GLU A 415 8.30 23.39 34.51
C GLU A 415 6.92 22.79 34.83
N GLU A 416 5.90 23.10 34.03
CA GLU A 416 4.54 22.54 34.18
C GLU A 416 4.54 21.01 34.02
N ALA A 417 5.28 20.48 33.04
CA ALA A 417 5.42 19.04 32.86
C ALA A 417 6.06 18.36 34.09
N ILE A 418 7.07 18.99 34.69
CA ILE A 418 7.72 18.49 35.92
C ILE A 418 6.75 18.51 37.10
N GLU A 419 5.97 19.59 37.26
CA GLU A 419 4.97 19.69 38.32
C GLU A 419 3.86 18.63 38.16
N ALA A 420 3.35 18.43 36.94
CA ALA A 420 2.39 17.38 36.64
C ALA A 420 2.95 15.98 36.99
N CYS A 421 4.20 15.69 36.65
CA CYS A 421 4.85 14.42 37.01
C CYS A 421 5.09 14.26 38.52
N LYS A 422 5.25 15.36 39.27
CA LYS A 422 5.36 15.29 40.74
C LYS A 422 4.00 14.96 41.35
N LEU A 423 2.93 15.56 40.84
CA LEU A 423 1.55 15.25 41.26
C LEU A 423 1.16 13.80 40.96
N SER A 424 1.60 13.25 39.82
CA SER A 424 1.37 11.85 39.45
C SER A 424 2.36 10.85 40.09
N ASN A 425 3.29 11.33 40.92
CA ASN A 425 4.39 10.55 41.51
C ASN A 425 5.31 9.84 40.48
N ALA A 426 5.33 10.32 39.23
CA ALA A 426 6.19 9.80 38.16
C ALA A 426 7.59 10.44 38.15
N HIS A 427 7.76 11.62 38.75
CA HIS A 427 9.00 12.41 38.66
C HIS A 427 10.24 11.65 39.11
N ASN A 428 10.19 10.97 40.27
CA ASN A 428 11.35 10.25 40.81
C ASN A 428 11.77 9.09 39.90
N PHE A 429 10.78 8.42 39.29
CA PHE A 429 11.04 7.36 38.33
C PHE A 429 11.71 7.91 37.06
N ILE A 430 11.17 8.98 36.48
CA ILE A 430 11.75 9.62 35.29
C ILE A 430 13.18 10.09 35.58
N MET A 431 13.44 10.65 36.77
CA MET A 431 14.77 11.09 37.17
C MET A 431 15.77 9.93 37.38
N SER A 432 15.29 8.69 37.53
CA SER A 432 16.15 7.50 37.59
C SER A 432 16.63 7.01 36.21
N LEU A 433 15.99 7.46 35.12
CA LEU A 433 16.36 7.10 33.76
C LEU A 433 17.64 7.83 33.30
N PRO A 434 18.43 7.24 32.39
CA PRO A 434 19.73 7.80 31.97
C PRO A 434 19.65 9.22 31.40
N GLU A 435 18.58 9.55 30.66
CA GLU A 435 18.38 10.85 30.00
C GLU A 435 17.20 11.62 30.59
N ASN A 436 16.72 11.21 31.77
CA ASN A 436 15.59 11.83 32.47
C ASN A 436 14.37 12.03 31.54
N TYR A 437 13.88 13.26 31.42
CA TYR A 437 12.74 13.62 30.57
C TYR A 437 13.01 13.55 29.07
N ASP A 438 14.28 13.53 28.66
CA ASP A 438 14.68 13.48 27.25
C ASP A 438 14.84 12.02 26.77
N THR A 439 14.60 11.05 27.65
CA THR A 439 14.60 9.62 27.33
C THR A 439 13.57 9.33 26.23
N LEU A 440 14.01 8.72 25.13
CA LEU A 440 13.14 8.25 24.05
C LEU A 440 12.35 7.01 24.47
N VAL A 441 11.03 7.06 24.33
CA VAL A 441 10.13 5.91 24.46
C VAL A 441 9.81 5.37 23.06
N GLY A 442 9.95 4.06 22.84
CA GLY A 442 9.75 3.44 21.52
C GLY A 442 8.28 3.25 21.12
N GLU A 443 8.04 2.72 19.91
CA GLU A 443 6.72 2.58 19.22
C GLU A 443 5.66 1.74 19.98
N LYS A 444 6.03 1.09 21.09
CA LYS A 444 5.13 0.38 22.01
C LYS A 444 5.37 0.71 23.49
N GLY A 445 6.13 1.76 23.77
CA GLY A 445 6.83 1.91 25.03
C GLY A 445 7.80 0.75 25.25
N VAL A 446 8.91 0.98 25.95
CA VAL A 446 9.45 -0.13 26.72
C VAL A 446 8.31 -0.53 27.66
N SER A 447 7.86 -1.79 27.63
CA SER A 447 6.79 -2.27 28.52
C SER A 447 7.29 -2.15 29.95
N PHE A 448 7.10 -0.98 30.56
CA PHE A 448 7.27 -0.75 31.98
C PHE A 448 6.10 -1.46 32.65
N ALA A 449 6.24 -2.78 32.85
CA ALA A 449 5.26 -3.55 33.58
C ALA A 449 5.14 -2.93 34.98
N LEU A 450 3.94 -2.45 35.31
CA LEU A 450 3.61 -2.02 36.67
C LEU A 450 3.64 -3.26 37.55
N ASP A 451 4.53 -3.28 38.53
CA ASP A 451 4.47 -4.25 39.62
C ASP A 451 3.40 -3.82 40.65
N ASN A 452 3.03 -4.72 41.57
CA ASN A 452 1.99 -4.44 42.57
C ASN A 452 2.33 -3.24 43.49
N GLU A 453 3.62 -2.93 43.66
CA GLU A 453 4.09 -1.75 44.38
C GLU A 453 3.80 -0.48 43.57
N SER A 454 4.11 -0.49 42.27
CA SER A 454 3.84 0.63 41.37
C SER A 454 2.34 0.85 41.15
N GLU A 455 1.50 -0.20 41.12
CA GLU A 455 0.04 -0.06 41.03
C GLU A 455 -0.52 0.70 42.25
N LYS A 456 -0.04 0.40 43.46
CA LYS A 456 -0.42 1.13 44.68
C LYS A 456 0.00 2.59 44.62
N ILE A 457 1.19 2.86 44.09
CA ILE A 457 1.72 4.22 43.92
C ILE A 457 0.83 5.03 42.96
N VAL A 458 0.48 4.46 41.81
CA VAL A 458 -0.39 5.11 40.82
C VAL A 458 -1.79 5.33 41.41
N GLN A 459 -2.34 4.36 42.12
CA GLN A 459 -3.64 4.50 42.76
C GLN A 459 -3.65 5.59 43.84
N ALA A 460 -2.57 5.70 44.64
CA ALA A 460 -2.43 6.75 45.63
C ALA A 460 -2.33 8.14 44.98
N ALA A 461 -1.60 8.26 43.86
CA ALA A 461 -1.52 9.50 43.10
C ALA A 461 -2.89 9.90 42.52
N LEU A 462 -3.62 8.96 41.91
CA LEU A 462 -4.98 9.18 41.42
C LEU A 462 -5.93 9.61 42.54
N ASN A 463 -5.92 8.92 43.68
CA ASN A 463 -6.78 9.26 44.82
C ASN A 463 -6.46 10.65 45.39
N ASN A 464 -5.18 11.03 45.48
CA ASN A 464 -4.78 12.36 45.90
C ASN A 464 -5.24 13.43 44.90
N LEU A 465 -5.13 13.15 43.60
CA LEU A 465 -5.58 14.07 42.56
C LEU A 465 -7.10 14.26 42.64
N MET A 466 -7.88 13.18 42.72
CA MET A 466 -9.33 13.22 42.90
C MET A 466 -9.76 13.92 44.19
N ALA A 467 -8.99 13.81 45.28
CA ALA A 467 -9.30 14.47 46.55
C ALA A 467 -8.93 15.96 46.57
N THR A 468 -7.91 16.36 45.81
CA THR A 468 -7.41 17.74 45.79
C THR A 468 -8.12 18.59 44.74
N THR A 469 -8.68 17.96 43.71
CA THR A 469 -9.39 18.64 42.62
C THR A 469 -10.90 18.44 42.75
N SER A 470 -11.67 19.50 42.56
CA SER A 470 -13.14 19.43 42.58
C SER A 470 -13.71 18.96 41.23
N MET A 471 -13.04 17.99 40.59
CA MET A 471 -13.40 17.51 39.26
C MET A 471 -14.44 16.40 39.34
N THR A 472 -15.46 16.48 38.49
CA THR A 472 -16.38 15.36 38.26
C THR A 472 -15.61 14.19 37.67
N THR A 473 -15.65 13.03 38.34
CA THR A 473 -14.79 11.90 38.00
C THR A 473 -15.62 10.66 37.67
N LEU A 474 -15.39 10.08 36.49
CA LEU A 474 -16.06 8.85 36.05
C LEU A 474 -15.06 7.69 36.09
N VAL A 475 -15.37 6.63 36.85
CA VAL A 475 -14.49 5.48 37.05
C VAL A 475 -15.12 4.21 36.50
N ILE A 476 -14.40 3.51 35.61
CA ILE A 476 -14.77 2.17 35.15
C ILE A 476 -14.00 1.15 35.98
N ALA A 477 -14.69 0.44 36.85
CA ALA A 477 -14.07 -0.64 37.63
C ALA A 477 -14.11 -1.99 36.92
N HIS A 478 -12.95 -2.64 36.89
CA HIS A 478 -12.86 -4.09 36.74
C HIS A 478 -12.78 -4.80 38.09
N ARG A 479 -12.22 -4.14 39.11
CA ARG A 479 -12.14 -4.61 40.50
C ARG A 479 -13.10 -3.77 41.35
N LEU A 480 -14.01 -4.41 42.08
CA LEU A 480 -14.99 -3.70 42.91
C LEU A 480 -14.34 -2.98 44.11
N SER A 481 -13.13 -3.39 44.50
CA SER A 481 -12.35 -2.74 45.57
C SER A 481 -11.95 -1.30 45.24
N THR A 482 -11.75 -0.95 43.97
CA THR A 482 -11.31 0.40 43.57
C THR A 482 -12.43 1.43 43.59
N ILE A 483 -13.70 0.98 43.54
CA ILE A 483 -14.87 1.86 43.50
C ILE A 483 -15.64 1.92 44.83
N ARG A 484 -15.07 1.33 45.89
CA ARG A 484 -15.66 1.34 47.23
C ARG A 484 -15.88 2.76 47.77
N HIS A 485 -15.00 3.69 47.39
CA HIS A 485 -15.02 5.08 47.85
C HIS A 485 -15.71 6.04 46.86
N ALA A 486 -16.39 5.53 45.84
CA ALA A 486 -17.16 6.38 44.93
C ALA A 486 -18.39 6.95 45.64
N ASP A 487 -18.70 8.22 45.39
CA ASP A 487 -19.88 8.90 45.94
C ASP A 487 -21.18 8.27 45.42
N LYS A 488 -21.12 7.69 44.22
CA LYS A 488 -22.25 6.97 43.61
C LYS A 488 -21.75 5.84 42.72
N ILE A 489 -22.35 4.67 42.86
CA ILE A 489 -22.10 3.50 42.02
C ILE A 489 -23.34 3.28 41.17
N VAL A 490 -23.16 3.12 39.85
CA VAL A 490 -24.20 2.84 38.87
C VAL A 490 -23.98 1.44 38.31
N VAL A 491 -24.98 0.58 38.49
CA VAL A 491 -24.92 -0.83 38.10
C VAL A 491 -25.69 -1.03 36.81
N LEU A 492 -24.99 -1.48 35.76
CA LEU A 492 -25.61 -1.82 34.48
C LEU A 492 -25.90 -3.31 34.36
N ASN A 493 -27.06 -3.65 33.81
CA ASN A 493 -27.40 -4.99 33.36
C ASN A 493 -28.17 -4.92 32.03
N GLU A 494 -27.74 -5.69 31.04
CA GLU A 494 -28.35 -5.73 29.69
C GLU A 494 -28.65 -4.35 29.06
N GLY A 495 -27.80 -3.37 29.34
CA GLY A 495 -27.91 -2.01 28.80
C GLY A 495 -28.82 -1.05 29.60
N HIS A 496 -29.44 -1.53 30.67
CA HIS A 496 -30.24 -0.72 31.59
C HIS A 496 -29.47 -0.43 32.89
N ILE A 497 -29.76 0.71 33.51
CA ILE A 497 -29.34 0.99 34.89
C ILE A 497 -30.36 0.30 35.81
N VAL A 498 -29.89 -0.66 36.61
CA VAL A 498 -30.76 -1.46 37.50
C VAL A 498 -30.67 -1.00 38.94
N GLU A 499 -29.47 -0.60 39.38
CA GLU A 499 -29.21 -0.14 40.74
C GLU A 499 -28.33 1.11 40.71
N SER A 500 -28.58 2.04 41.62
CA SER A 500 -27.71 3.19 41.85
C SER A 500 -27.73 3.61 43.31
N GLY A 501 -26.57 3.84 43.91
CA GLY A 501 -26.45 4.23 45.32
C GLY A 501 -25.01 4.22 45.80
N THR A 502 -24.80 4.36 47.10
CA THR A 502 -23.47 4.20 47.71
C THR A 502 -23.11 2.72 47.86
N HIS A 503 -21.84 2.43 48.12
CA HIS A 503 -21.36 1.06 48.36
C HIS A 503 -22.13 0.35 49.48
N GLU A 504 -22.46 1.07 50.55
CA GLU A 504 -23.16 0.52 51.72
C GLU A 504 -24.62 0.20 51.38
N GLU A 505 -25.34 1.12 50.74
CA GLU A 505 -26.73 0.94 50.30
C GLU A 505 -26.90 -0.25 49.33
N LEU A 506 -25.95 -0.41 48.40
CA LEU A 506 -25.98 -1.50 47.42
C LEU A 506 -25.62 -2.87 48.02
N LEU A 507 -24.88 -2.90 49.13
CA LEU A 507 -24.55 -4.14 49.83
C LEU A 507 -25.69 -4.63 50.74
N GLU A 508 -26.50 -3.73 51.29
CA GLU A 508 -27.68 -4.08 52.10
C GLU A 508 -28.75 -4.83 51.30
N SER A 509 -28.77 -4.63 49.97
CA SER A 509 -29.67 -5.35 49.06
C SER A 509 -29.19 -6.80 48.84
N GLU A 510 -29.64 -7.75 49.68
CA GLU A 510 -29.25 -9.18 49.60
C GLU A 510 -29.50 -9.85 48.23
N HIS A 511 -30.38 -9.30 47.40
CA HIS A 511 -30.68 -9.79 46.05
C HIS A 511 -30.23 -8.85 44.92
N GLY A 512 -29.44 -7.83 45.25
CA GLY A 512 -28.88 -6.90 44.27
C GLY A 512 -27.79 -7.53 43.40
N ILE A 513 -27.72 -7.11 42.15
CA ILE A 513 -26.69 -7.48 41.18
C ILE A 513 -25.32 -7.04 41.71
N TYR A 514 -25.21 -5.86 42.33
CA TYR A 514 -23.96 -5.39 42.92
C TYR A 514 -23.48 -6.30 44.06
N HIS A 515 -24.36 -6.64 45.00
CA HIS A 515 -24.06 -7.53 46.12
C HIS A 515 -23.55 -8.89 45.62
N ASN A 516 -24.21 -9.46 44.60
CA ASN A 516 -23.79 -10.72 44.01
C ASN A 516 -22.43 -10.62 43.30
N MET A 517 -22.19 -9.56 42.51
CA MET A 517 -20.89 -9.31 41.88
C MET A 517 -19.77 -9.16 42.92
N TYR A 518 -20.04 -8.44 44.02
CA TYR A 518 -19.10 -8.26 45.13
C TYR A 518 -18.74 -9.58 45.79
N ARG A 519 -19.73 -10.38 46.15
CA ARG A 519 -19.52 -11.71 46.75
C ARG A 519 -18.70 -12.62 45.84
N ILE A 520 -18.98 -12.63 44.52
CA ILE A 520 -18.24 -13.45 43.55
C ILE A 520 -16.79 -12.97 43.44
N GLN A 521 -16.53 -11.66 43.38
CA GLN A 521 -15.16 -11.15 43.31
C GLN A 521 -14.38 -11.37 44.60
N GLU A 522 -15.02 -11.24 45.76
CA GLU A 522 -14.38 -11.50 47.06
C GLU A 522 -13.99 -12.98 47.21
N LEU A 523 -14.87 -13.90 46.80
CA LEU A 523 -14.56 -15.34 46.76
C LEU A 523 -13.36 -15.63 45.84
N ARG A 524 -13.33 -15.05 44.63
CA ARG A 524 -12.20 -15.19 43.70
C ARG A 524 -10.90 -14.64 44.29
N PHE A 525 -10.95 -13.49 44.96
CA PHE A 525 -9.77 -12.90 45.58
C PHE A 525 -9.21 -13.78 46.71
N GLN A 526 -10.08 -14.40 47.51
CA GLN A 526 -9.67 -15.35 48.54
C GLN A 526 -9.07 -16.63 47.96
N GLU A 527 -9.63 -17.15 46.86
CA GLU A 527 -9.09 -18.28 46.10
C GLU A 527 -7.70 -17.95 45.54
N GLU A 528 -7.53 -16.78 44.88
CA GLU A 528 -6.25 -16.32 44.34
C GLU A 528 -5.19 -16.15 45.44
N GLN A 529 -5.55 -15.62 46.61
CA GLN A 529 -4.62 -15.52 47.74
C GLN A 529 -4.26 -16.89 48.34
N GLN A 530 -5.20 -17.82 48.43
CA GLN A 530 -4.90 -19.18 48.87
C GLN A 530 -3.99 -19.89 47.87
N GLU A 531 -4.22 -19.71 46.58
CA GLU A 531 -3.41 -20.30 45.52
C GLU A 531 -2.01 -19.68 45.47
N ALA A 532 -1.89 -18.36 45.66
CA ALA A 532 -0.60 -17.66 45.76
C ALA A 532 0.19 -18.13 46.99
N LYS A 533 -0.44 -18.23 48.17
CA LYS A 533 0.18 -18.77 49.39
C LYS A 533 0.58 -20.23 49.21
N ARG A 534 -0.21 -21.01 48.48
CA ARG A 534 0.11 -22.41 48.15
C ARG A 534 1.31 -22.50 47.20
N ARG A 535 1.41 -21.62 46.20
CA ARG A 535 2.56 -21.51 45.29
C ARG A 535 3.81 -21.03 46.01
N GLU A 536 3.71 -20.10 46.95
CA GLU A 536 4.81 -19.67 47.81
C GLU A 536 5.26 -20.81 48.73
N ALA A 537 4.34 -21.53 49.36
CA ALA A 537 4.65 -22.70 50.18
C ALA A 537 5.26 -23.85 49.36
N GLU A 538 4.80 -24.07 48.13
CA GLU A 538 5.39 -25.04 47.20
C GLU A 538 6.80 -24.60 46.73
N ASN A 539 7.03 -23.31 46.52
CA ASN A 539 8.34 -22.74 46.20
C ASN A 539 9.32 -22.78 47.40
N GLU A 540 8.84 -22.56 48.63
CA GLU A 540 9.62 -22.73 49.85
C GLU A 540 9.95 -24.20 50.11
N LEU A 541 9.02 -25.13 49.83
CA LEU A 541 9.24 -26.58 49.95
C LEU A 541 10.20 -27.11 48.86
N ALA A 542 10.21 -26.52 47.67
CA ALA A 542 11.20 -26.75 46.62
C ALA A 542 12.57 -26.07 46.91
N GLY A 543 12.63 -25.27 47.98
CA GLY A 543 13.73 -24.39 48.35
C GLY A 543 15.04 -25.03 48.80
N THR A 544 15.19 -26.37 48.80
CA THR A 544 16.48 -27.00 49.12
C THR A 544 17.30 -27.50 47.93
N LYS A 545 16.83 -27.37 46.68
CA LYS A 545 17.67 -27.70 45.50
C LYS A 545 17.57 -26.79 44.28
N LEU A 546 16.70 -25.78 44.26
CA LEU A 546 16.47 -24.97 43.06
C LEU A 546 16.74 -23.46 43.21
N SER A 547 17.43 -23.00 44.25
CA SER A 547 17.74 -21.58 44.44
C SER A 547 19.05 -21.09 43.80
N ARG A 548 19.80 -21.97 43.12
CA ARG A 548 21.08 -21.60 42.48
C ARG A 548 21.05 -21.55 40.95
N ALA A 549 19.90 -21.85 40.31
CA ALA A 549 19.80 -21.94 38.85
C ALA A 549 18.87 -20.88 38.21
N ILE A 550 18.11 -20.09 38.99
CA ILE A 550 17.07 -19.20 38.44
C ILE A 550 17.42 -17.70 38.61
N SER A 551 18.44 -17.34 39.40
CA SER A 551 18.93 -15.95 39.51
C SER A 551 19.82 -15.50 38.33
N GLY A 552 19.83 -16.24 37.22
CA GLY A 552 20.63 -15.95 36.02
C GLY A 552 19.81 -15.80 34.74
N VAL A 553 18.48 -15.88 34.79
CA VAL A 553 17.60 -15.80 33.61
C VAL A 553 16.53 -14.73 33.82
N SER A 554 16.96 -13.53 34.22
CA SER A 554 16.39 -12.36 33.57
C SER A 554 17.07 -12.31 32.22
N ALA A 555 16.45 -12.98 31.26
CA ALA A 555 16.84 -12.82 29.87
C ALA A 555 16.63 -11.34 29.57
N ARG A 556 17.74 -10.58 29.60
CA ARG A 556 17.97 -9.46 28.71
C ARG A 556 17.48 -9.92 27.33
N THR A 557 16.25 -9.57 26.99
CA THR A 557 15.93 -9.23 25.61
C THR A 557 16.38 -7.79 25.38
N ASP A 558 17.65 -7.52 25.68
CA ASP A 558 18.46 -6.66 24.83
C ASP A 558 18.73 -7.48 23.57
N ILE A 559 17.69 -7.74 22.79
CA ILE A 559 17.90 -7.85 21.36
C ILE A 559 18.25 -6.42 20.97
N SER A 560 19.52 -6.05 21.13
CA SER A 560 20.03 -4.90 20.39
C SER A 560 19.65 -5.19 18.94
N GLU A 561 18.93 -4.29 18.29
CA GLU A 561 18.56 -4.41 16.88
C GLU A 561 19.76 -4.82 16.01
N SER A 562 20.99 -4.50 16.46
CA SER A 562 22.24 -4.89 15.80
C SER A 562 22.57 -6.40 15.78
N ALA A 563 22.02 -7.23 16.67
CA ALA A 563 22.36 -8.65 16.77
C ALA A 563 21.45 -9.55 15.91
N VAL A 564 20.19 -9.16 15.74
CA VAL A 564 19.30 -9.82 14.78
C VAL A 564 19.69 -9.43 13.36
N GLU A 565 20.02 -8.16 13.09
CA GLU A 565 20.53 -7.76 11.76
C GLU A 565 21.85 -8.46 11.38
N LYS A 566 22.78 -8.62 12.31
CA LYS A 566 24.08 -9.24 12.00
C LYS A 566 24.00 -10.71 11.60
N ASN A 567 23.05 -11.47 12.14
CA ASN A 567 22.87 -12.88 11.75
C ASN A 567 22.17 -13.05 10.39
N PHE A 568 21.50 -12.03 9.87
CA PHE A 568 20.92 -12.06 8.52
C PHE A 568 21.91 -11.66 7.42
N LEU A 569 23.00 -10.97 7.76
CA LEU A 569 23.95 -10.39 6.80
C LEU A 569 25.10 -11.31 6.36
N ASP A 570 25.28 -12.48 7.00
CA ASP A 570 26.32 -13.46 6.62
C ASP A 570 25.79 -14.60 5.72
N LYS A 571 24.67 -14.38 5.03
CA LYS A 571 24.29 -15.27 3.93
C LYS A 571 25.16 -14.94 2.74
N LYS A 572 25.99 -15.91 2.31
CA LYS A 572 26.59 -15.89 0.96
C LYS A 572 25.47 -15.49 -0.02
N PRO A 573 25.70 -14.51 -0.91
CA PRO A 573 24.69 -14.12 -1.88
C PRO A 573 24.24 -15.38 -2.61
N PHE A 574 22.94 -15.61 -2.62
CA PHE A 574 22.35 -16.79 -3.23
C PHE A 574 22.82 -16.86 -4.69
N GLY A 575 23.65 -17.86 -4.99
CA GLY A 575 24.33 -17.94 -6.28
C GLY A 575 23.41 -18.49 -7.35
N LEU A 576 23.74 -18.21 -8.61
CA LEU A 576 23.05 -18.79 -9.77
C LEU A 576 23.04 -20.33 -9.74
N MET A 577 24.09 -20.93 -9.16
CA MET A 577 24.21 -22.39 -9.02
C MET A 577 23.25 -22.97 -7.97
N ASP A 578 22.91 -22.19 -6.95
CA ASP A 578 21.94 -22.60 -5.93
C ASP A 578 20.50 -22.51 -6.49
N MET A 579 20.22 -21.53 -7.35
CA MET A 579 18.98 -21.48 -8.15
C MET A 579 18.83 -22.72 -9.04
N LEU A 580 19.88 -23.09 -9.78
CA LEU A 580 19.85 -24.26 -10.66
C LEU A 580 19.71 -25.58 -9.89
N ARG A 581 20.16 -25.63 -8.63
CA ARG A 581 19.96 -26.79 -7.76
C ARG A 581 18.50 -27.01 -7.40
N LEU A 582 17.70 -25.95 -7.30
CA LEU A 582 16.25 -26.05 -7.03
C LEU A 582 15.51 -26.70 -8.21
N ASN A 583 15.92 -26.43 -9.46
CA ASN A 583 15.30 -26.99 -10.67
C ASN A 583 15.81 -28.38 -11.09
N ARG A 584 16.50 -29.12 -10.21
CA ARG A 584 17.11 -30.42 -10.55
C ARG A 584 16.10 -31.49 -11.00
N LEU A 585 14.85 -31.40 -10.58
CA LEU A 585 13.80 -32.36 -10.96
C LEU A 585 13.30 -32.15 -12.41
N GLU A 586 13.55 -30.98 -13.00
CA GLU A 586 12.98 -30.58 -14.29
C GLU A 586 14.05 -30.23 -15.35
N VAL A 587 15.27 -30.75 -15.15
CA VAL A 587 16.42 -30.53 -16.03
C VAL A 587 16.12 -30.84 -17.49
N ASN A 588 15.24 -31.82 -17.76
CA ASN A 588 14.85 -32.17 -19.12
C ASN A 588 14.14 -31.02 -19.85
N TYR A 589 13.19 -30.34 -19.19
CA TYR A 589 12.51 -29.18 -19.76
C TYR A 589 13.48 -28.00 -19.92
N PHE A 590 14.37 -27.81 -18.94
CA PHE A 590 15.40 -26.77 -19.01
C PHE A 590 16.33 -26.95 -20.21
N ILE A 591 16.82 -28.17 -20.48
CA ILE A 591 17.69 -28.48 -21.63
C ILE A 591 16.96 -28.24 -22.95
N ILE A 592 15.71 -28.68 -23.07
CA ILE A 592 14.91 -28.47 -24.29
C ILE A 592 14.67 -26.96 -24.53
N GLY A 593 14.38 -26.20 -23.47
CA GLY A 593 14.25 -24.74 -23.53
C GLY A 593 15.54 -24.04 -23.95
N LEU A 594 16.70 -24.53 -23.48
CA LEU A 594 18.01 -24.01 -23.88
C LEU A 594 18.27 -24.19 -25.38
N ILE A 595 17.96 -25.37 -25.93
CA ILE A 595 18.07 -25.63 -27.38
C ILE A 595 17.18 -24.67 -28.16
N GLY A 596 15.92 -24.49 -27.72
CA GLY A 596 15.00 -23.52 -28.32
C GLY A 596 15.56 -22.10 -28.32
N THR A 597 16.21 -21.70 -27.21
CA THR A 597 16.85 -20.38 -27.07
C THR A 597 18.02 -20.20 -28.02
N CYS A 598 18.88 -21.22 -28.18
CA CYS A 598 20.01 -21.14 -29.11
C CYS A 598 19.53 -20.97 -30.56
N VAL A 599 18.51 -21.74 -30.99
CA VAL A 599 17.98 -21.64 -32.35
C VAL A 599 17.26 -20.31 -32.58
N ALA A 600 16.41 -19.88 -31.65
CA ALA A 600 15.75 -18.58 -31.72
C ALA A 600 16.76 -17.41 -31.70
N GLY A 601 17.85 -17.55 -30.94
CA GLY A 601 18.93 -16.58 -30.88
C GLY A 601 19.69 -16.42 -32.20
N ILE A 602 19.94 -17.52 -32.92
CA ILE A 602 20.58 -17.50 -34.25
C ILE A 602 19.67 -16.88 -35.31
N ALA A 603 18.35 -16.98 -35.14
CA ALA A 603 17.39 -16.43 -36.09
C ALA A 603 17.55 -14.91 -36.29
N MET A 604 17.91 -14.16 -35.24
CA MET A 604 18.10 -12.71 -35.33
C MET A 604 19.29 -12.32 -36.24
N PRO A 605 20.54 -12.80 -36.02
CA PRO A 605 21.64 -12.61 -36.97
C PRO A 605 21.35 -13.14 -38.38
N ALA A 606 20.68 -14.30 -38.49
CA ALA A 606 20.30 -14.85 -39.79
C ALA A 606 19.34 -13.89 -40.54
N SER A 607 18.37 -13.29 -39.84
CA SER A 607 17.49 -12.29 -40.41
C SER A 607 18.24 -11.03 -40.87
N ALA A 608 19.29 -10.61 -40.15
CA ALA A 608 20.12 -9.47 -40.53
C ALA A 608 20.91 -9.74 -41.83
N LEU A 609 21.40 -10.97 -42.01
CA LEU A 609 22.06 -11.38 -43.25
C LEU A 609 21.09 -11.43 -44.44
N LEU A 610 19.88 -11.96 -44.22
CA LEU A 610 18.84 -12.02 -45.27
C LEU A 610 18.40 -10.62 -45.72
N ILE A 611 18.16 -9.69 -44.79
CA ILE A 611 17.77 -8.32 -45.16
C ILE A 611 18.92 -7.57 -45.84
N THR A 612 20.17 -7.79 -45.40
CA THR A 612 21.35 -7.22 -46.06
C THR A 612 21.46 -7.72 -47.50
N GLY A 613 21.30 -9.02 -47.73
CA GLY A 613 21.29 -9.60 -49.07
C GLY A 613 20.20 -9.01 -49.98
N MET A 614 18.99 -8.80 -49.43
CA MET A 614 17.91 -8.12 -50.14
C MET A 614 18.26 -6.65 -50.47
N ILE A 615 18.78 -5.89 -49.50
CA ILE A 615 19.18 -4.49 -49.69
C ILE A 615 20.25 -4.41 -50.78
N THR A 616 21.26 -5.27 -50.74
CA THR A 616 22.33 -5.30 -51.75
C THR A 616 21.79 -5.61 -53.13
N SER A 617 20.99 -6.67 -53.29
CA SER A 617 20.39 -7.02 -54.58
C SER A 617 19.49 -5.90 -55.11
N MET A 618 18.65 -5.30 -54.26
CA MET A 618 17.80 -4.19 -54.65
C MET A 618 18.58 -2.92 -55.01
N THR A 619 19.66 -2.61 -54.31
CA THR A 619 20.47 -1.40 -54.57
C THR A 619 21.34 -1.58 -55.81
N GLU A 620 22.06 -2.70 -55.90
CA GLU A 620 23.03 -2.97 -56.96
C GLU A 620 22.36 -3.22 -58.31
N GLN A 621 21.35 -4.12 -58.36
CA GLN A 621 20.66 -4.43 -59.61
C GLN A 621 19.83 -3.25 -60.12
N TYR A 622 19.24 -2.47 -59.22
CA TYR A 622 18.50 -1.27 -59.61
C TYR A 622 19.43 -0.14 -60.09
N GLY A 623 20.60 0.05 -59.46
CA GLY A 623 21.61 1.00 -59.93
C GLY A 623 22.21 0.60 -61.28
N GLN A 624 22.43 -0.71 -61.51
CA GLN A 624 22.84 -1.24 -62.82
C GLN A 624 21.76 -1.03 -63.88
N TYR A 625 20.48 -1.20 -63.55
CA TYR A 625 19.37 -0.85 -64.46
C TYR A 625 19.35 0.65 -64.80
N GLN A 626 19.52 1.54 -63.83
CA GLN A 626 19.53 2.99 -64.07
C GLN A 626 20.70 3.43 -64.96
N SER A 627 21.86 2.78 -64.85
CA SER A 627 23.05 3.12 -65.64
C SER A 627 23.07 2.46 -67.03
N SER A 628 22.60 1.23 -67.16
CA SER A 628 22.64 0.44 -68.41
C SER A 628 21.35 0.48 -69.24
N GLY A 629 20.20 0.75 -68.62
CA GLY A 629 18.87 0.65 -69.22
C GLY A 629 18.39 -0.79 -69.49
N ASP A 630 19.14 -1.82 -69.11
CA ASP A 630 18.78 -3.22 -69.37
C ASP A 630 17.77 -3.77 -68.34
N SER A 631 16.57 -4.10 -68.82
CA SER A 631 15.48 -4.70 -68.04
C SER A 631 15.80 -6.09 -67.45
N SER A 632 16.86 -6.75 -67.91
CA SER A 632 17.36 -8.02 -67.34
C SER A 632 17.66 -7.89 -65.85
N HIS A 633 18.28 -6.77 -65.44
CA HIS A 633 18.61 -6.50 -64.03
C HIS A 633 17.37 -6.42 -63.12
N LEU A 634 16.25 -5.88 -63.62
CA LEU A 634 14.99 -5.83 -62.88
C LEU A 634 14.37 -7.22 -62.69
N THR A 635 14.60 -8.13 -63.64
CA THR A 635 14.13 -9.52 -63.57
C THR A 635 14.97 -10.30 -62.54
N THR A 636 16.29 -10.10 -62.51
CA THR A 636 17.19 -10.66 -61.51
C THR A 636 16.84 -10.17 -60.10
N LEU A 637 16.62 -8.86 -59.94
CA LEU A 637 16.16 -8.26 -58.67
C LEU A 637 14.88 -8.94 -58.16
N TYR A 638 13.87 -9.11 -59.03
CA TYR A 638 12.61 -9.75 -58.63
C TYR A 638 12.80 -11.21 -58.18
N ASN A 639 13.66 -11.97 -58.88
CA ASN A 639 13.94 -13.36 -58.53
C ASN A 639 14.68 -13.49 -57.19
N ASP A 640 15.66 -12.62 -56.94
CA ASP A 640 16.40 -12.57 -55.68
C ASP A 640 15.46 -12.21 -54.51
N VAL A 641 14.67 -11.15 -54.65
CA VAL A 641 13.70 -10.73 -53.63
C VAL A 641 12.68 -11.85 -53.35
N LYS A 642 12.21 -12.56 -54.38
CA LYS A 642 11.32 -13.72 -54.22
C LYS A 642 11.99 -14.85 -53.43
N LEU A 643 13.26 -15.16 -53.72
CA LEU A 643 14.03 -16.18 -53.00
C LEU A 643 14.16 -15.82 -51.51
N TYR A 644 14.60 -14.60 -51.22
CA TYR A 644 14.74 -14.14 -49.84
C TYR A 644 13.38 -14.06 -49.11
N GLY A 645 12.29 -13.69 -49.81
CA GLY A 645 10.94 -13.72 -49.26
C GLY A 645 10.50 -15.12 -48.82
N ILE A 646 10.80 -16.15 -49.62
CA ILE A 646 10.55 -17.55 -49.25
C ILE A 646 11.39 -17.96 -48.04
N LEU A 647 12.67 -17.56 -47.99
CA LEU A 647 13.54 -17.84 -46.84
C LEU A 647 13.01 -17.24 -45.54
N TYR A 648 12.45 -16.03 -45.56
CA TYR A 648 11.78 -15.45 -44.40
C TYR A 648 10.53 -16.21 -43.96
N LEU A 649 9.76 -16.76 -44.90
CA LEU A 649 8.57 -17.55 -44.59
C LEU A 649 8.94 -18.88 -43.93
N VAL A 650 10.02 -19.54 -44.38
CA VAL A 650 10.59 -20.71 -43.70
C VAL A 650 11.12 -20.32 -42.31
N GLY A 651 11.83 -19.20 -42.22
CA GLY A 651 12.32 -18.65 -40.95
C GLY A 651 11.20 -18.38 -39.95
N ALA A 652 10.05 -17.86 -40.41
CA ALA A 652 8.89 -17.61 -39.56
C ALA A 652 8.37 -18.89 -38.89
N ALA A 653 8.29 -20.01 -39.63
CA ALA A 653 7.87 -21.30 -39.08
C ALA A 653 8.88 -21.83 -38.06
N VAL A 654 10.18 -21.70 -38.33
CA VAL A 654 11.26 -22.09 -37.41
C VAL A 654 11.17 -21.26 -36.12
N VAL A 655 11.08 -19.93 -36.23
CA VAL A 655 10.95 -19.03 -35.07
C VAL A 655 9.70 -19.36 -34.26
N ALA A 656 8.55 -19.59 -34.91
CA ALA A 656 7.32 -19.95 -34.20
C ALA A 656 7.50 -21.21 -33.34
N ILE A 657 8.06 -22.28 -33.91
CA ILE A 657 8.21 -23.56 -33.22
C ILE A 657 9.21 -23.44 -32.06
N PHE A 658 10.40 -22.89 -32.32
CA PHE A 658 11.45 -22.85 -31.31
C PHE A 658 11.19 -21.81 -30.21
N THR A 659 10.56 -20.67 -30.51
CA THR A 659 10.10 -19.73 -29.49
C THR A 659 8.99 -20.34 -28.63
N PHE A 660 8.04 -21.08 -29.22
CA PHE A 660 7.01 -21.77 -28.44
C PHE A 660 7.64 -22.77 -27.45
N ILE A 661 8.54 -23.61 -27.94
CA ILE A 661 9.26 -24.61 -27.13
C ILE A 661 10.04 -23.92 -26.02
N GLN A 662 10.81 -22.87 -26.34
CA GLN A 662 11.59 -22.11 -25.36
C GLN A 662 10.71 -21.55 -24.23
N VAL A 663 9.67 -20.77 -24.58
CA VAL A 663 8.87 -20.06 -23.59
C VAL A 663 8.01 -21.04 -22.78
N TYR A 664 7.48 -22.09 -23.41
CA TYR A 664 6.75 -23.14 -22.71
C TYR A 664 7.64 -23.87 -21.71
N CYS A 665 8.82 -24.33 -22.13
CA CYS A 665 9.73 -25.08 -21.27
C CYS A 665 10.20 -24.26 -20.06
N PHE A 666 10.59 -23.00 -20.24
CA PHE A 666 11.04 -22.18 -19.11
C PHE A 666 9.89 -21.78 -18.17
N LYS A 667 8.71 -21.44 -18.69
CA LYS A 667 7.57 -21.11 -17.83
C LYS A 667 7.04 -22.34 -17.09
N PHE A 668 7.13 -23.52 -17.68
CA PHE A 668 6.84 -24.78 -17.00
C PHE A 668 7.81 -24.97 -15.82
N THR A 669 9.10 -24.69 -16.01
CA THR A 669 10.10 -24.81 -14.92
C THR A 669 9.99 -23.79 -13.78
N THR A 670 9.06 -22.85 -13.88
CA THR A 670 8.80 -21.81 -12.87
C THR A 670 7.39 -21.87 -12.28
N SER A 671 6.53 -22.75 -12.81
CA SER A 671 5.16 -22.98 -12.33
C SER A 671 5.19 -23.99 -11.18
#